data_AF-G5KHJ3-F1
#
_entry.id   AF-G5KHJ3-F1
#
_cell.length_a   1.000
_cell.length_b   1.000
_cell.length_c   1.000
_cell.angle_alpha   90.00
_cell.angle_beta   90.00
_cell.angle_gamma   90.00
#
_symmetry.space_group_name_H-M   'P 1'
#
loop_
_entity.id
_entity.type
_entity.pdbx_description
1 polymer ?
#
loop_
_entity_poly.entity_id
_entity_poly.type
_entity_poly.pdbx_seq_one_letter_code
_entity_poly.pdbx_strand_id
1 'polypeptide(L)'
;MSFEHLVNQINELAETQRDRGTYFEYLVRAYLQHEPTYQNEFKHVWMLADVPNDYRIPKSDIGVDLVAEKHTGELVAIQAKFYNHAIQKANIDSFLGELGKEYYDSGIIVASTDKWGKNAEQALADRSDVVRIGLSDLRNSRIDWEQFSFERPEEVTVKAKKQPRYYQKEVISKALEYFKDHDRGQLIMAPGTGKTFTSLKVAEAMAKEAGKEQYVVLYLVPSIQLLTQTLRGWNNDTDMTMSSMAVTSDRNASRGSVNQEETNIQIKASDIGYPATTSAKKVVENYEELMSYPKKELLVVFGTYQSIEVLGKAQKNGFPVFDFIIADEAHRTTGAKALGSDDSAFTMVHSDLNVKGVKRLYQTATPKLYGVDAKKKSQANSIVISSMDDESLYGKVFYRLGFGDAISHDILTDYKLMVLAVDETVVQKDMQKSLSDPENGLNIDDVGRIIGVWNGMIKRESFADKVSGEPMKRAIAFSRTIKDSQRLSEQFESVVNDYLDSEDGYSVNVRHVDGGMNALEKNEALDWLASDDIPENSARILSNVRFLTEGIDVPNLDAIVFLSPRKSQVDIVQAVGRIIRKFEGKEYGYIILPIVVPAGETAETILDNNKSYDVVWQVLNALRSVDERFEATINKLELNKKKPKNIQVIGVGTAPDDPDFNKNTGTDVEEPMRPYQTELELEWEAVEGAIYGKIVQKVGDRRYLEDWSKDVADIARRHIQGIEIILEQNPDSKSAFEKFLHSLQHNINESIDDRQAIEMLAQHLITLPIFDALFGDYGFVKNNPVSSAMEQIIAELSQYGFEKEQKELQPFYDSVRLRAEGIDNAQAKQKIIITLYDKFFATGFKSTTERLGIVFTPVEVVDFIVRSVDVVLRRHFGKTLASENVHILDPFTGTGTFITRTLNYLKSLMDKGEISYTDLVRKYTQELHANEIVLLSYYIAAINIEAVFDDINGDKPYKPF
;
A
#
# COMPACT_ATOMS: atom_id res chain seq x y z
N MET A 1 23.07 -21.87 9.72
CA MET A 1 23.73 -21.29 10.92
C MET A 1 23.68 -19.78 10.75
N SER A 2 23.04 -19.04 11.66
CA SER A 2 22.94 -17.59 11.52
C SER A 2 24.31 -16.89 11.67
N PHE A 3 24.44 -15.68 11.13
CA PHE A 3 25.66 -14.87 11.29
C PHE A 3 26.04 -14.63 12.77
N GLU A 4 25.05 -14.51 13.66
CA GLU A 4 25.29 -14.41 15.10
C GLU A 4 25.98 -15.66 15.68
N HIS A 5 25.66 -16.84 15.14
CA HIS A 5 26.36 -18.06 15.53
C HIS A 5 27.85 -18.00 15.15
N LEU A 6 28.20 -17.47 13.97
CA LEU A 6 29.61 -17.29 13.58
C LEU A 6 30.34 -16.31 14.50
N VAL A 7 29.70 -15.19 14.86
CA VAL A 7 30.28 -14.20 15.80
C VAL A 7 30.49 -14.82 17.18
N ASN A 8 29.52 -15.61 17.66
CA ASN A 8 29.65 -16.35 18.92
C ASN A 8 30.74 -17.43 18.84
N GLN A 9 30.82 -18.13 17.72
CA GLN A 9 31.84 -19.14 17.47
C GLN A 9 33.25 -18.55 17.48
N ILE A 10 33.46 -17.32 17.00
CA ILE A 10 34.74 -16.60 17.17
C ILE A 10 35.09 -16.46 18.65
N ASN A 11 34.11 -16.11 19.49
CA ASN A 11 34.33 -15.96 20.93
C ASN A 11 34.62 -17.30 21.63
N GLU A 12 34.07 -18.41 21.14
CA GLU A 12 34.25 -19.77 21.68
C GLU A 12 35.55 -20.44 21.21
N LEU A 13 35.93 -20.29 19.93
CA LEU A 13 37.10 -20.94 19.33
C LEU A 13 38.42 -20.24 19.68
N ALA A 14 38.38 -18.96 20.02
CA ALA A 14 39.58 -18.16 20.22
C ALA A 14 39.97 -18.06 21.71
N GLU A 15 41.19 -18.51 22.05
CA GLU A 15 41.73 -18.41 23.40
C GLU A 15 42.27 -17.00 23.71
N THR A 16 42.69 -16.24 22.69
CA THR A 16 43.23 -14.89 22.85
C THR A 16 42.53 -13.85 21.98
N GLN A 17 42.65 -12.56 22.35
CA GLN A 17 42.12 -11.45 21.55
C GLN A 17 42.75 -11.36 20.15
N ARG A 18 43.98 -11.88 20.00
CA ARG A 18 44.68 -11.95 18.71
C ARG A 18 44.04 -12.98 17.78
N ASP A 19 43.68 -14.15 18.33
CA ASP A 19 43.01 -15.21 17.56
C ASP A 19 41.61 -14.76 17.12
N ARG A 20 40.88 -14.04 17.98
CA ARG A 20 39.60 -13.41 17.63
C ARG A 20 39.73 -12.45 16.45
N GLY A 21 40.78 -11.61 16.48
CA GLY A 21 41.11 -10.71 15.38
C GLY A 21 41.32 -11.48 14.07
N THR A 22 42.13 -12.54 14.11
CA THR A 22 42.46 -13.34 12.92
C THR A 22 41.22 -14.00 12.31
N TYR A 23 40.33 -14.59 13.13
CA TYR A 23 39.08 -15.15 12.60
C TYR A 23 38.16 -14.09 11.99
N PHE A 24 38.09 -12.91 12.61
CA PHE A 24 37.33 -11.80 12.05
C PHE A 24 37.93 -11.28 10.73
N GLU A 25 39.26 -11.22 10.62
CA GLU A 25 39.94 -10.87 9.37
C GLU A 25 39.57 -11.82 8.22
N TYR A 26 39.43 -13.13 8.48
CA TYR A 26 38.94 -14.08 7.47
C TYR A 26 37.51 -13.77 7.00
N LEU A 27 36.60 -13.40 7.91
CA LEU A 27 35.26 -12.95 7.55
C LEU A 27 35.31 -11.68 6.70
N VAL A 28 36.14 -10.71 7.09
CA VAL A 28 36.30 -9.44 6.34
C VAL A 28 36.85 -9.71 4.95
N ARG A 29 37.86 -10.57 4.81
CA ARG A 29 38.40 -10.98 3.51
C ARG A 29 37.33 -11.61 2.62
N ALA A 30 36.59 -12.57 3.17
CA ALA A 30 35.50 -13.25 2.46
C ALA A 30 34.45 -12.24 1.97
N TYR A 31 34.06 -11.30 2.84
CA TYR A 31 33.13 -10.22 2.52
C TYR A 31 33.62 -9.34 1.37
N LEU A 32 34.84 -8.81 1.44
CA LEU A 32 35.37 -7.90 0.41
C LEU A 32 35.62 -8.60 -0.94
N GLN A 33 35.87 -9.91 -0.96
CA GLN A 33 36.08 -10.68 -2.18
C GLN A 33 34.78 -11.10 -2.88
N HIS A 34 33.70 -11.35 -2.13
CA HIS A 34 32.48 -11.98 -2.65
C HIS A 34 31.24 -11.08 -2.63
N GLU A 35 31.21 -10.01 -1.82
CA GLU A 35 30.11 -9.06 -1.88
C GLU A 35 30.15 -8.32 -3.23
N PRO A 36 29.06 -8.34 -4.04
CA PRO A 36 29.08 -7.81 -5.40
C PRO A 36 29.55 -6.37 -5.53
N THR A 37 29.30 -5.54 -4.52
CA THR A 37 29.75 -4.14 -4.50
C THR A 37 31.28 -4.04 -4.51
N TYR A 38 31.97 -4.80 -3.65
CA TYR A 38 33.43 -4.77 -3.51
C TYR A 38 34.14 -5.67 -4.52
N GLN A 39 33.53 -6.79 -4.92
CA GLN A 39 34.04 -7.63 -6.01
C GLN A 39 34.18 -6.84 -7.32
N ASN A 40 33.32 -5.84 -7.53
CA ASN A 40 33.38 -4.97 -8.69
C ASN A 40 34.44 -3.86 -8.59
N GLU A 41 34.93 -3.58 -7.39
CA GLU A 41 35.88 -2.50 -7.07
C GLU A 41 37.30 -3.04 -6.91
N PHE A 42 37.47 -4.16 -6.20
CA PHE A 42 38.76 -4.77 -5.89
C PHE A 42 39.10 -5.92 -6.83
N LYS A 43 40.32 -5.84 -7.35
CA LYS A 43 40.94 -6.90 -8.14
C LYS A 43 41.51 -7.99 -7.24
N HIS A 44 42.14 -7.60 -6.13
CA HIS A 44 42.73 -8.51 -5.16
C HIS A 44 42.53 -7.98 -3.74
N VAL A 45 42.37 -8.91 -2.79
CA VAL A 45 42.30 -8.62 -1.35
C VAL A 45 43.18 -9.63 -0.64
N TRP A 46 44.13 -9.15 0.16
CA TRP A 46 45.10 -9.96 0.88
C TRP A 46 45.07 -9.67 2.38
N MET A 47 45.45 -10.67 3.16
CA MET A 47 45.92 -10.45 4.53
C MET A 47 47.25 -9.69 4.47
N LEU A 48 47.59 -8.87 5.47
CA LEU A 48 48.83 -8.09 5.45
C LEU A 48 50.09 -8.95 5.21
N ALA A 49 50.12 -10.18 5.76
CA ALA A 49 51.23 -11.11 5.59
C ALA A 49 51.43 -11.58 4.14
N ASP A 50 50.34 -11.63 3.36
CA ASP A 50 50.29 -12.18 2.01
C ASP A 50 50.45 -11.14 0.91
N VAL A 51 50.55 -9.85 1.28
CA VAL A 51 50.77 -8.77 0.33
C VAL A 51 52.07 -9.02 -0.47
N PRO A 52 52.03 -8.91 -1.81
CA PRO A 52 53.21 -9.10 -2.65
C PRO A 52 54.34 -8.13 -2.28
N ASN A 53 55.58 -8.64 -2.25
CA ASN A 53 56.76 -7.84 -1.86
C ASN A 53 57.03 -6.65 -2.80
N ASP A 54 56.50 -6.70 -4.04
CA ASP A 54 56.67 -5.66 -5.05
C ASP A 54 56.05 -4.32 -4.63
N TYR A 55 55.02 -4.34 -3.78
CA TYR A 55 54.37 -3.15 -3.23
C TYR A 55 55.16 -2.50 -2.08
N ARG A 56 56.21 -3.16 -1.56
CA ARG A 56 57.09 -2.67 -0.49
C ARG A 56 56.36 -2.26 0.81
N ILE A 57 55.18 -2.81 1.05
CA ILE A 57 54.41 -2.59 2.28
C ILE A 57 55.05 -3.38 3.42
N PRO A 58 55.32 -2.77 4.59
CA PRO A 58 55.78 -3.49 5.77
C PRO A 58 54.77 -4.57 6.20
N LYS A 59 55.24 -5.81 6.39
CA LYS A 59 54.40 -6.93 6.87
C LYS A 59 54.18 -6.95 8.38
N SER A 60 54.69 -5.94 9.09
CA SER A 60 54.44 -5.74 10.52
C SER A 60 53.11 -5.03 10.72
N ASP A 61 52.24 -5.57 11.56
CA ASP A 61 51.00 -4.91 11.94
C ASP A 61 51.29 -3.57 12.64
N ILE A 62 51.04 -2.49 11.90
CA ILE A 62 51.13 -1.09 12.34
C ILE A 62 49.75 -0.42 12.32
N GLY A 63 48.68 -1.23 12.42
CA GLY A 63 47.29 -0.78 12.43
C GLY A 63 46.50 -1.13 11.16
N VAL A 64 47.10 -1.82 10.18
CA VAL A 64 46.43 -2.30 8.95
C VAL A 64 46.41 -3.82 9.00
N ASP A 65 45.23 -4.41 8.85
CA ASP A 65 45.03 -5.86 9.00
C ASP A 65 44.93 -6.55 7.61
N LEU A 66 44.28 -5.90 6.63
CA LEU A 66 44.19 -6.35 5.24
C LEU A 66 44.56 -5.23 4.26
N VAL A 67 44.90 -5.60 3.03
CA VAL A 67 45.15 -4.66 1.92
C VAL A 67 44.39 -5.11 0.68
N ALA A 68 43.72 -4.18 0.02
CA ALA A 68 43.06 -4.43 -1.27
C ALA A 68 43.70 -3.61 -2.40
N GLU A 69 43.81 -4.22 -3.57
CA GLU A 69 44.17 -3.55 -4.83
C GLU A 69 42.88 -3.30 -5.62
N LYS A 70 42.55 -2.04 -5.88
CA LYS A 70 41.46 -1.69 -6.81
C LYS A 70 41.79 -2.15 -8.21
N HIS A 71 40.79 -2.30 -9.07
CA HIS A 71 41.05 -2.49 -10.52
C HIS A 71 41.88 -1.36 -11.14
N THR A 72 41.92 -0.19 -10.47
CA THR A 72 42.72 0.97 -10.85
C THR A 72 44.20 0.89 -10.43
N GLY A 73 44.59 -0.14 -9.68
CA GLY A 73 45.95 -0.34 -9.17
C GLY A 73 46.27 0.43 -7.89
N GLU A 74 45.35 1.27 -7.40
CA GLU A 74 45.44 1.94 -6.11
C GLU A 74 45.28 0.94 -4.96
N LEU A 75 45.99 1.18 -3.87
CA LEU A 75 45.93 0.33 -2.68
C LEU A 75 45.03 0.96 -1.61
N VAL A 76 44.22 0.11 -1.01
CA VAL A 76 43.28 0.46 0.08
C VAL A 76 43.70 -0.25 1.34
N ALA A 77 43.95 0.52 2.41
CA ALA A 77 44.27 -0.01 3.72
C ALA A 77 42.99 -0.46 4.43
N ILE A 78 42.95 -1.67 4.95
CA ILE A 78 41.77 -2.20 5.64
C ILE A 78 42.12 -2.56 7.08
N GLN A 79 41.32 -2.07 8.02
CA GLN A 79 41.42 -2.40 9.43
C GLN A 79 40.20 -3.21 9.86
N ALA A 80 40.42 -4.41 10.42
CA ALA A 80 39.40 -5.30 10.92
C ALA A 80 39.44 -5.33 12.46
N LYS A 81 38.42 -4.79 13.12
CA LYS A 81 38.37 -4.69 14.59
C LYS A 81 37.22 -5.49 15.18
N PHE A 82 37.60 -6.52 15.93
CA PHE A 82 36.68 -7.37 16.67
C PHE A 82 36.60 -6.98 18.14
N TYR A 83 35.55 -6.25 18.53
CA TYR A 83 35.27 -5.82 19.90
C TYR A 83 33.79 -5.98 20.27
N ASN A 84 33.53 -6.17 21.56
CA ASN A 84 32.19 -6.18 22.15
C ASN A 84 31.79 -4.83 22.79
N HIS A 85 32.68 -3.84 22.74
CA HIS A 85 32.47 -2.49 23.26
C HIS A 85 32.58 -1.47 22.13
N ALA A 86 32.14 -0.23 22.38
CA ALA A 86 32.22 0.83 21.39
C ALA A 86 33.66 1.09 20.91
N ILE A 87 33.84 1.31 19.61
CA ILE A 87 35.14 1.66 19.01
C ILE A 87 35.58 3.03 19.54
N GLN A 88 36.73 3.05 20.23
CA GLN A 88 37.35 4.25 20.78
C GLN A 88 38.36 4.83 19.79
N LYS A 89 38.69 6.12 19.94
CA LYS A 89 39.70 6.77 19.08
C LYS A 89 41.06 6.05 19.12
N ALA A 90 41.46 5.58 20.32
CA ALA A 90 42.69 4.83 20.50
C ALA A 90 42.74 3.51 19.68
N ASN A 91 41.59 2.94 19.30
CA ASN A 91 41.54 1.72 18.48
C ASN A 91 41.87 1.98 17.01
N ILE A 92 41.71 3.22 16.53
CA ILE A 92 41.88 3.60 15.12
C ILE A 92 43.08 4.53 14.89
N ASP A 93 43.68 5.09 15.94
CA ASP A 93 44.78 6.07 15.83
C ASP A 93 45.98 5.53 15.03
N SER A 94 46.36 4.26 15.22
CA SER A 94 47.46 3.63 14.47
C SER A 94 47.15 3.53 12.98
N PHE A 95 45.93 3.07 12.63
CA PHE A 95 45.45 3.00 11.26
C PHE A 95 45.41 4.36 10.58
N LEU A 96 44.87 5.37 11.25
CA LEU A 96 44.79 6.73 10.69
C LEU A 96 46.17 7.33 10.45
N GLY A 97 47.16 6.98 11.28
CA GLY A 97 48.57 7.37 11.09
C GLY A 97 49.21 6.65 9.90
N GLU A 98 48.88 5.38 9.69
CA GLU A 98 49.42 4.57 8.59
C GLU A 98 48.75 4.88 7.25
N LEU A 99 47.46 5.21 7.24
CA LEU A 99 46.74 5.66 6.05
C LEU A 99 47.33 6.96 5.46
N GLY A 100 48.05 7.76 6.26
CA GLY A 100 48.71 8.98 5.79
C GLY A 100 49.98 8.76 4.94
N LYS A 101 50.33 7.51 4.60
CA LYS A 101 51.51 7.16 3.79
C LYS A 101 51.19 7.22 2.30
N GLU A 102 52.19 7.55 1.47
CA GLU A 102 52.00 7.77 0.02
C GLU A 102 51.52 6.55 -0.78
N TYR A 103 51.63 5.33 -0.23
CA TYR A 103 51.22 4.12 -0.94
C TYR A 103 49.75 3.73 -0.73
N TYR A 104 49.02 4.34 0.19
CA TYR A 104 47.58 4.11 0.35
C TYR A 104 46.78 5.29 -0.19
N ASP A 105 45.79 5.00 -1.04
CA ASP A 105 44.86 6.01 -1.56
C ASP A 105 43.72 6.27 -0.57
N SER A 106 43.18 5.19 0.01
CA SER A 106 42.02 5.26 0.89
C SER A 106 42.04 4.12 1.92
N GLY A 107 41.11 4.20 2.88
CA GLY A 107 41.01 3.29 4.01
C GLY A 107 39.61 2.74 4.23
N ILE A 108 39.51 1.52 4.72
CA ILE A 108 38.27 0.89 5.16
C ILE A 108 38.44 0.40 6.60
N ILE A 109 37.51 0.78 7.48
CA ILE A 109 37.44 0.24 8.83
C ILE A 109 36.23 -0.68 8.90
N VAL A 110 36.47 -1.94 9.21
CA VAL A 110 35.45 -2.97 9.42
C VAL A 110 35.40 -3.31 10.90
N ALA A 111 34.24 -3.12 11.51
CA ALA A 111 34.06 -3.33 12.95
C ALA A 111 33.00 -4.42 13.21
N SER A 112 33.24 -5.26 14.22
CA SER A 112 32.25 -6.24 14.71
C SER A 112 31.18 -5.61 15.60
N THR A 113 31.12 -4.27 15.65
CA THR A 113 30.16 -3.52 16.44
C THR A 113 29.81 -2.23 15.73
N ASP A 114 28.56 -1.83 15.90
CA ASP A 114 27.98 -0.62 15.33
C ASP A 114 28.13 0.59 16.29
N LYS A 115 28.72 0.38 17.48
CA LYS A 115 28.88 1.39 18.53
C LYS A 115 30.21 2.12 18.41
N TRP A 116 30.18 3.45 18.36
CA TRP A 116 31.37 4.29 18.24
C TRP A 116 31.42 5.37 19.32
N GLY A 117 32.60 5.59 19.90
CA GLY A 117 32.81 6.67 20.87
C GLY A 117 32.85 8.05 20.20
N LYS A 118 32.38 9.09 20.91
CA LYS A 118 32.31 10.48 20.39
C LYS A 118 33.62 10.98 19.76
N ASN A 119 34.76 10.63 20.37
CA ASN A 119 36.08 11.03 19.87
C ASN A 119 36.49 10.29 18.59
N ALA A 120 36.04 9.04 18.41
CA ALA A 120 36.29 8.28 17.19
C ALA A 120 35.42 8.83 16.04
N GLU A 121 34.15 9.12 16.33
CA GLU A 121 33.23 9.79 15.39
C GLU A 121 33.79 11.14 14.92
N GLN A 122 34.31 11.95 15.85
CA GLN A 122 34.88 13.25 15.51
C GLN A 122 36.17 13.12 14.68
N ALA A 123 36.98 12.08 14.91
CA ALA A 123 38.22 11.85 14.15
C ALA A 123 37.94 11.45 12.68
N LEU A 124 36.77 10.87 12.40
CA LEU A 124 36.37 10.43 11.06
C LEU A 124 35.44 11.41 10.34
N ALA A 125 34.84 12.37 11.06
CA ALA A 125 33.80 13.25 10.52
C ALA A 125 34.23 14.06 9.28
N ASP A 126 35.50 14.45 9.20
CA ASP A 126 36.04 15.28 8.10
C ASP A 126 36.88 14.45 7.10
N ARG A 127 36.94 13.12 7.26
CA ARG A 127 37.69 12.22 6.39
C ARG A 127 36.79 11.61 5.33
N SER A 128 37.03 11.95 4.07
CA SER A 128 36.35 11.35 2.91
C SER A 128 37.11 10.16 2.32
N ASP A 129 38.34 9.96 2.78
CA ASP A 129 39.25 8.88 2.41
C ASP A 129 39.03 7.60 3.24
N VAL A 130 38.15 7.62 4.25
CA VAL A 130 37.86 6.47 5.11
C VAL A 130 36.40 6.05 5.00
N VAL A 131 36.18 4.77 4.70
CA VAL A 131 34.86 4.12 4.66
C VAL A 131 34.68 3.24 5.89
N ARG A 132 33.44 3.16 6.41
CA ARG A 132 33.07 2.29 7.54
C ARG A 132 32.18 1.15 7.08
N ILE A 133 32.44 -0.03 7.61
CA ILE A 133 31.60 -1.23 7.43
C ILE A 133 31.30 -1.80 8.82
N GLY A 134 30.03 -1.85 9.16
CA GLY A 134 29.54 -2.30 10.46
C GLY A 134 29.13 -3.77 10.48
N LEU A 135 28.69 -4.23 11.65
CA LEU A 135 28.17 -5.58 11.85
C LEU A 135 26.93 -5.82 11.00
N SER A 136 26.04 -4.82 10.96
CA SER A 136 24.81 -4.84 10.15
C SER A 136 25.09 -5.01 8.66
N ASP A 137 26.19 -4.42 8.15
CA ASP A 137 26.58 -4.53 6.73
C ASP A 137 27.05 -5.94 6.37
N LEU A 138 27.80 -6.58 7.27
CA LEU A 138 28.23 -7.96 7.12
C LEU A 138 27.03 -8.91 7.18
N ARG A 139 26.14 -8.74 8.18
CA ARG A 139 24.94 -9.56 8.39
C ARG A 139 24.03 -9.58 7.17
N ASN A 140 23.79 -8.41 6.59
CA ASN A 140 22.86 -8.21 5.47
C ASN A 140 23.49 -8.42 4.08
N SER A 141 24.70 -9.00 4.04
CA SER A 141 25.42 -9.29 2.80
C SER A 141 24.75 -10.39 1.95
N ARG A 142 25.22 -10.48 0.69
CA ARG A 142 24.83 -11.54 -0.23
C ARG A 142 25.50 -12.88 0.07
N ILE A 143 26.50 -12.89 0.96
CA ILE A 143 27.14 -14.13 1.40
C ILE A 143 26.13 -14.96 2.19
N ASP A 144 26.12 -16.25 1.89
CA ASP A 144 25.40 -17.24 2.67
C ASP A 144 26.25 -17.66 3.86
N TRP A 145 26.15 -16.88 4.94
CA TRP A 145 26.84 -17.15 6.20
C TRP A 145 26.47 -18.50 6.81
N GLU A 146 25.37 -19.12 6.41
CA GLU A 146 24.98 -20.43 6.91
C GLU A 146 25.89 -21.55 6.43
N GLN A 147 26.52 -21.36 5.28
CA GLN A 147 27.43 -22.31 4.65
C GLN A 147 28.90 -21.96 4.90
N PHE A 148 29.18 -20.76 5.42
CA PHE A 148 30.54 -20.32 5.72
C PHE A 148 31.15 -21.13 6.87
N SER A 149 32.40 -21.54 6.71
CA SER A 149 33.14 -22.27 7.75
C SER A 149 34.55 -21.71 7.92
N PHE A 150 34.95 -21.48 9.18
CA PHE A 150 36.32 -21.07 9.51
C PHE A 150 37.37 -22.13 9.19
N GLU A 151 36.99 -23.40 9.00
CA GLU A 151 37.91 -24.45 8.54
C GLU A 151 38.28 -24.32 7.05
N ARG A 152 37.38 -23.69 6.27
CA ARG A 152 37.55 -23.46 4.83
C ARG A 152 37.10 -22.05 4.45
N PRO A 153 37.82 -21.00 4.92
CA PRO A 153 37.41 -19.61 4.73
C PRO A 153 37.47 -19.15 3.27
N GLU A 154 38.07 -19.94 2.38
CA GLU A 154 38.14 -19.70 0.93
C GLU A 154 36.86 -20.17 0.19
N GLU A 155 36.08 -21.09 0.78
CA GLU A 155 34.85 -21.63 0.17
C GLU A 155 33.64 -20.78 0.58
N VAL A 156 33.32 -19.75 -0.21
CA VAL A 156 32.22 -18.81 0.08
C VAL A 156 31.08 -18.98 -0.92
N THR A 157 29.89 -19.29 -0.41
CA THR A 157 28.66 -19.33 -1.22
C THR A 157 27.97 -17.97 -1.19
N VAL A 158 27.50 -17.50 -2.36
CA VAL A 158 26.72 -16.26 -2.50
C VAL A 158 25.27 -16.63 -2.85
N LYS A 159 24.31 -15.96 -2.21
CA LYS A 159 22.86 -16.13 -2.43
C LYS A 159 22.51 -15.90 -3.91
N ALA A 160 21.50 -16.58 -4.43
CA ALA A 160 21.05 -16.41 -5.82
C ALA A 160 20.50 -14.99 -6.09
N LYS A 161 20.75 -14.42 -7.28
CA LYS A 161 20.23 -13.10 -7.69
C LYS A 161 18.71 -13.13 -7.82
N LYS A 162 18.04 -12.02 -7.54
CA LYS A 162 16.59 -11.90 -7.74
C LYS A 162 16.24 -12.06 -9.22
N GLN A 163 15.15 -12.77 -9.48
CA GLN A 163 14.61 -12.94 -10.82
C GLN A 163 13.35 -12.08 -10.99
N PRO A 164 13.15 -11.44 -12.16
CA PRO A 164 11.95 -10.65 -12.40
C PRO A 164 10.70 -11.52 -12.41
N ARG A 165 9.70 -11.09 -11.63
CA ARG A 165 8.36 -11.68 -11.58
C ARG A 165 7.57 -11.36 -12.86
N TYR A 166 6.44 -12.03 -13.07
CA TYR A 166 5.65 -11.89 -14.30
C TYR A 166 5.28 -10.42 -14.62
N TYR A 167 4.78 -9.67 -13.63
CA TYR A 167 4.40 -8.27 -13.79
C TYR A 167 5.61 -7.36 -14.04
N GLN A 168 6.78 -7.70 -13.51
CA GLN A 168 8.02 -6.96 -13.76
C GLN A 168 8.53 -7.18 -15.19
N LYS A 169 8.37 -8.40 -15.73
CA LYS A 169 8.64 -8.69 -17.15
C LYS A 169 7.73 -7.89 -18.07
N GLU A 170 6.45 -7.73 -17.69
CA GLU A 170 5.51 -6.88 -18.41
C GLU A 170 5.95 -5.41 -18.40
N VAL A 171 6.38 -4.88 -17.23
CA VAL A 171 6.94 -3.52 -17.12
C VAL A 171 8.12 -3.33 -18.06
N ILE A 172 9.05 -4.29 -18.10
CA ILE A 172 10.24 -4.23 -18.98
C ILE A 172 9.81 -4.16 -20.44
N SER A 173 8.90 -5.04 -20.89
CA SER A 173 8.40 -5.04 -22.25
C SER A 173 7.72 -3.73 -22.63
N LYS A 174 6.82 -3.23 -21.77
CA LYS A 174 6.10 -1.97 -22.01
C LYS A 174 7.03 -0.75 -21.99
N ALA A 175 8.05 -0.75 -21.14
CA ALA A 175 9.05 0.32 -21.12
C ALA A 175 9.84 0.36 -22.44
N LEU A 176 10.31 -0.79 -22.94
CA LEU A 176 11.04 -0.88 -24.21
C LEU A 176 10.20 -0.40 -25.39
N GLU A 177 8.92 -0.78 -25.45
CA GLU A 177 8.00 -0.33 -26.50
C GLU A 177 7.73 1.18 -26.39
N TYR A 178 7.40 1.66 -25.18
CA TYR A 178 7.02 3.05 -24.96
C TYR A 178 8.16 4.05 -25.26
N PHE A 179 9.38 3.73 -24.81
CA PHE A 179 10.54 4.62 -24.97
C PHE A 179 11.12 4.63 -26.39
N LYS A 180 10.56 3.87 -27.36
CA LYS A 180 10.90 4.02 -28.79
C LYS A 180 10.43 5.36 -29.33
N ASP A 181 9.20 5.73 -28.99
CA ASP A 181 8.53 6.92 -29.51
C ASP A 181 8.47 8.09 -28.51
N HIS A 182 8.87 7.86 -27.26
CA HIS A 182 8.80 8.84 -26.18
C HIS A 182 10.13 8.99 -25.44
N ASP A 183 10.40 10.18 -24.94
CA ASP A 183 11.59 10.48 -24.12
C ASP A 183 11.28 10.59 -22.62
N ARG A 184 10.00 10.64 -22.24
CA ARG A 184 9.53 10.79 -20.87
C ARG A 184 8.41 9.80 -20.60
N GLY A 185 8.48 9.09 -19.47
CA GLY A 185 7.43 8.14 -19.09
C GLY A 185 7.33 7.97 -17.59
N GLN A 186 6.14 7.60 -17.13
CA GLN A 186 5.84 7.37 -15.72
C GLN A 186 5.59 5.89 -15.43
N LEU A 187 6.25 5.38 -14.38
CA LEU A 187 6.04 4.06 -13.82
C LEU A 187 5.37 4.18 -12.44
N ILE A 188 4.12 3.75 -12.36
CA ILE A 188 3.37 3.76 -11.10
C ILE A 188 3.30 2.33 -10.56
N MET A 189 3.91 2.09 -9.40
CA MET A 189 3.92 0.77 -8.77
C MET A 189 3.71 0.88 -7.27
N ALA A 190 2.78 0.09 -6.73
CA ALA A 190 2.52 0.00 -5.30
C ALA A 190 3.80 -0.26 -4.49
N PRO A 191 3.91 0.28 -3.25
CA PRO A 191 5.07 0.03 -2.40
C PRO A 191 5.25 -1.48 -2.15
N GLY A 192 6.50 -1.94 -2.00
CA GLY A 192 6.79 -3.36 -1.74
C GLY A 192 6.78 -4.28 -2.96
N THR A 193 6.31 -3.84 -4.14
CA THR A 193 6.28 -4.64 -5.37
C THR A 193 7.64 -4.75 -6.10
N GLY A 194 8.69 -4.09 -5.59
CA GLY A 194 10.03 -4.14 -6.16
C GLY A 194 10.33 -3.09 -7.24
N LYS A 195 9.80 -1.87 -7.10
CA LYS A 195 10.02 -0.73 -8.01
C LYS A 195 11.51 -0.49 -8.35
N THR A 196 12.36 -0.43 -7.32
CA THR A 196 13.82 -0.22 -7.46
C THR A 196 14.53 -1.34 -8.23
N PHE A 197 14.13 -2.59 -8.02
CA PHE A 197 14.66 -3.73 -8.80
C PHE A 197 14.12 -3.74 -10.23
N THR A 198 12.86 -3.34 -10.41
CA THR A 198 12.24 -3.27 -11.74
C THR A 198 12.93 -2.22 -12.61
N SER A 199 13.28 -1.06 -12.05
CA SER A 199 13.98 -0.01 -12.80
C SER A 199 15.43 -0.35 -13.15
N LEU A 200 16.11 -1.18 -12.35
CA LEU A 200 17.38 -1.81 -12.74
C LEU A 200 17.19 -2.65 -14.01
N LYS A 201 16.21 -3.56 -14.00
CA LYS A 201 15.96 -4.45 -15.15
C LYS A 201 15.48 -3.71 -16.40
N VAL A 202 14.75 -2.59 -16.23
CA VAL A 202 14.44 -1.68 -17.33
C VAL A 202 15.72 -1.02 -17.86
N ALA A 203 16.60 -0.51 -16.99
CA ALA A 203 17.85 0.10 -17.42
C ALA A 203 18.77 -0.88 -18.17
N GLU A 204 18.90 -2.12 -17.69
CA GLU A 204 19.64 -3.20 -18.37
C GLU A 204 19.04 -3.52 -19.75
N ALA A 205 17.71 -3.60 -19.86
CA ALA A 205 17.03 -3.87 -21.11
C ALA A 205 17.22 -2.71 -22.13
N MET A 206 17.10 -1.47 -21.66
CA MET A 206 17.34 -0.26 -22.46
C MET A 206 18.79 -0.19 -22.94
N ALA A 207 19.76 -0.55 -22.08
CA ALA A 207 21.17 -0.61 -22.44
C ALA A 207 21.45 -1.63 -23.56
N LYS A 208 20.83 -2.82 -23.47
CA LYS A 208 20.92 -3.87 -24.50
C LYS A 208 20.30 -3.43 -25.82
N GLU A 209 19.13 -2.79 -25.81
CA GLU A 209 18.47 -2.28 -27.03
C GLU A 209 19.29 -1.15 -27.68
N ALA A 210 19.93 -0.30 -26.88
CA ALA A 210 20.76 0.79 -27.37
C ALA A 210 22.07 0.31 -28.02
N GLY A 211 22.56 -0.89 -27.69
CA GLY A 211 23.78 -1.48 -28.27
C GLY A 211 25.05 -0.66 -28.03
N LYS A 212 25.08 0.18 -26.98
CA LYS A 212 26.23 1.02 -26.64
C LYS A 212 27.30 0.21 -25.90
N GLU A 213 28.56 0.57 -26.09
CA GLU A 213 29.69 0.02 -25.32
C GLU A 213 29.54 0.30 -23.80
N GLN A 214 29.00 1.47 -23.46
CA GLN A 214 28.66 1.85 -22.10
C GLN A 214 27.39 2.70 -22.10
N TYR A 215 26.45 2.34 -21.24
CA TYR A 215 25.18 3.04 -21.05
C TYR A 215 25.21 3.84 -19.75
N VAL A 216 24.98 5.15 -19.82
CA VAL A 216 25.18 6.07 -18.69
C VAL A 216 23.83 6.40 -18.03
N VAL A 217 23.68 6.02 -16.77
CA VAL A 217 22.43 6.16 -16.01
C VAL A 217 22.60 7.12 -14.84
N LEU A 218 21.62 7.99 -14.62
CA LEU A 218 21.48 8.78 -13.41
C LEU A 218 20.29 8.28 -12.61
N TYR A 219 20.50 7.87 -11.36
CA TYR A 219 19.43 7.50 -10.45
C TYR A 219 19.31 8.54 -9.33
N LEU A 220 18.16 9.24 -9.27
CA LEU A 220 17.90 10.31 -8.29
C LEU A 220 16.96 9.84 -7.19
N VAL A 221 17.34 10.11 -5.95
CA VAL A 221 16.58 9.79 -4.72
C VAL A 221 16.44 11.00 -3.80
N PRO A 222 15.44 11.03 -2.89
CA PRO A 222 15.25 12.15 -1.98
C PRO A 222 16.16 12.16 -0.75
N SER A 223 16.71 11.02 -0.35
CA SER A 223 17.48 10.87 0.90
C SER A 223 18.71 9.99 0.72
N ILE A 224 19.73 10.19 1.58
CA ILE A 224 20.99 9.42 1.55
C ILE A 224 20.74 7.94 1.88
N GLN A 225 19.81 7.61 2.79
CA GLN A 225 19.45 6.23 3.10
C GLN A 225 18.87 5.49 1.88
N LEU A 226 18.02 6.14 1.08
CA LEU A 226 17.50 5.53 -0.14
C LEU A 226 18.60 5.40 -1.21
N LEU A 227 19.59 6.30 -1.20
CA LEU A 227 20.76 6.22 -2.09
C LEU A 227 21.57 4.95 -1.79
N THR A 228 21.92 4.71 -0.52
CA THR A 228 22.69 3.52 -0.11
C THR A 228 21.92 2.24 -0.41
N GLN A 229 20.63 2.19 -0.10
CA GLN A 229 19.78 1.03 -0.40
C GLN A 229 19.70 0.74 -1.90
N THR A 230 19.56 1.78 -2.73
CA THR A 230 19.49 1.64 -4.18
C THR A 230 20.83 1.19 -4.75
N LEU A 231 21.93 1.82 -4.34
CA LEU A 231 23.28 1.49 -4.80
C LEU A 231 23.61 0.03 -4.49
N ARG A 232 23.40 -0.42 -3.25
CA ARG A 232 23.64 -1.82 -2.86
C ARG A 232 22.70 -2.77 -3.60
N GLY A 233 21.41 -2.44 -3.66
CA GLY A 233 20.41 -3.25 -4.35
C GLY A 233 20.72 -3.45 -5.84
N TRP A 234 21.16 -2.40 -6.52
CA TRP A 234 21.54 -2.48 -7.93
C TRP A 234 22.81 -3.29 -8.16
N ASN A 235 23.85 -3.10 -7.34
CA ASN A 235 25.08 -3.90 -7.43
C ASN A 235 24.84 -5.38 -7.13
N ASN A 236 23.91 -5.68 -6.22
CA ASN A 236 23.63 -7.05 -5.80
C ASN A 236 22.81 -7.86 -6.81
N ASP A 237 21.96 -7.19 -7.58
CA ASP A 237 20.97 -7.81 -8.46
C ASP A 237 21.22 -7.53 -9.97
N THR A 238 22.28 -6.81 -10.34
CA THR A 238 22.65 -6.53 -11.75
C THR A 238 23.10 -7.80 -12.48
N ASP A 239 22.64 -8.00 -13.71
CA ASP A 239 23.12 -9.04 -14.63
C ASP A 239 24.19 -8.53 -15.60
N MET A 240 24.50 -7.23 -15.57
CA MET A 240 25.51 -6.57 -16.40
C MET A 240 26.69 -6.08 -15.54
N THR A 241 27.84 -5.89 -16.18
CA THR A 241 28.99 -5.24 -15.53
C THR A 241 28.68 -3.76 -15.27
N MET A 242 28.88 -3.30 -14.03
CA MET A 242 28.48 -1.96 -13.61
C MET A 242 29.60 -1.22 -12.87
N SER A 243 29.79 0.04 -13.23
CA SER A 243 30.56 1.03 -12.46
C SER A 243 29.59 1.95 -11.74
N SER A 244 29.80 2.17 -10.44
CA SER A 244 28.92 2.97 -9.59
C SER A 244 29.62 4.25 -9.11
N MET A 245 28.89 5.35 -9.04
CA MET A 245 29.33 6.60 -8.40
C MET A 245 28.24 7.10 -7.44
N ALA A 246 28.63 7.55 -6.23
CA ALA A 246 27.72 8.17 -5.28
C ALA A 246 27.97 9.69 -5.22
N VAL A 247 26.94 10.49 -5.48
CA VAL A 247 27.04 11.95 -5.50
C VAL A 247 26.03 12.56 -4.52
N THR A 248 26.53 13.32 -3.57
CA THR A 248 25.70 13.97 -2.53
C THR A 248 25.99 15.47 -2.51
N SER A 249 25.16 16.24 -1.80
CA SER A 249 25.43 17.65 -1.56
C SER A 249 25.22 17.92 -0.08
N ASP A 250 26.28 17.80 0.72
CA ASP A 250 26.18 18.05 2.15
C ASP A 250 26.19 19.56 2.43
N ARG A 251 25.01 20.18 2.30
CA ARG A 251 24.80 21.63 2.50
C ARG A 251 24.26 21.97 3.89
N ASN A 252 23.97 20.96 4.73
CA ASN A 252 23.28 21.14 6.01
C ASN A 252 24.21 21.38 7.22
N ALA A 253 25.53 21.26 7.06
CA ALA A 253 26.48 21.57 8.13
C ALA A 253 26.62 23.09 8.44
N SER A 254 26.08 24.00 7.61
CA SER A 254 26.50 25.41 7.61
C SER A 254 25.40 26.49 7.73
N ARG A 255 24.11 26.16 7.96
CA ARG A 255 23.07 27.18 8.20
C ARG A 255 22.22 26.90 9.44
N GLY A 256 22.53 27.59 10.53
CA GLY A 256 21.80 27.54 11.80
C GLY A 256 20.44 28.25 11.84
N SER A 257 19.71 28.37 10.72
CA SER A 257 18.39 29.04 10.71
C SER A 257 17.50 28.60 9.54
N VAL A 258 16.95 27.39 9.59
CA VAL A 258 15.77 26.98 8.80
C VAL A 258 14.90 26.08 9.68
N ASN A 259 13.57 26.16 9.52
CA ASN A 259 12.53 25.54 10.34
C ASN A 259 12.86 24.11 10.82
N GLN A 260 12.74 23.91 12.13
CA GLN A 260 13.04 22.68 12.88
C GLN A 260 12.21 21.43 12.48
N GLU A 261 11.33 21.50 11.49
CA GLU A 261 10.44 20.39 11.10
C GLU A 261 11.06 19.42 10.06
N GLU A 262 12.18 19.77 9.40
CA GLU A 262 12.81 18.93 8.34
C GLU A 262 14.28 18.53 8.62
N THR A 263 14.90 19.01 9.71
CA THR A 263 16.37 18.96 9.90
C THR A 263 16.90 17.75 10.68
N ASN A 264 16.07 16.80 11.07
CA ASN A 264 16.49 15.71 11.98
C ASN A 264 16.90 14.42 11.26
N ILE A 265 17.53 14.49 10.08
CA ILE A 265 18.08 13.29 9.42
C ILE A 265 19.57 13.55 9.18
N GLN A 266 20.42 13.20 10.15
CA GLN A 266 21.88 13.28 10.00
C GLN A 266 22.46 11.89 9.69
N ILE A 267 22.27 11.42 8.45
CA ILE A 267 23.11 10.34 7.91
C ILE A 267 24.21 11.01 7.12
N LYS A 268 25.47 10.81 7.51
CA LYS A 268 26.61 11.46 6.86
C LYS A 268 27.00 10.70 5.59
N ALA A 269 27.61 11.39 4.64
CA ALA A 269 28.12 10.76 3.42
C ALA A 269 29.15 9.64 3.71
N SER A 270 29.84 9.68 4.85
CA SER A 270 30.77 8.65 5.33
C SER A 270 30.12 7.30 5.69
N ASP A 271 28.78 7.28 5.84
CA ASP A 271 28.02 6.07 6.23
C ASP A 271 27.53 5.26 5.04
N ILE A 272 27.87 5.69 3.82
CA ILE A 272 27.38 5.06 2.58
C ILE A 272 28.04 3.69 2.33
N GLY A 273 29.22 3.44 2.91
CA GLY A 273 30.01 2.25 2.60
C GLY A 273 30.72 2.33 1.24
N TYR A 274 30.70 3.49 0.58
CA TYR A 274 31.23 3.73 -0.76
C TYR A 274 31.79 5.17 -0.87
N PRO A 275 32.85 5.45 -1.66
CA PRO A 275 33.37 6.82 -1.81
C PRO A 275 32.33 7.77 -2.41
N ALA A 276 31.81 8.69 -1.59
CA ALA A 276 30.84 9.69 -2.00
C ALA A 276 31.51 11.03 -2.28
N THR A 277 31.07 11.73 -3.33
CA THR A 277 31.62 13.03 -3.70
C THR A 277 30.56 14.14 -3.69
N THR A 278 30.97 15.31 -3.24
CA THR A 278 30.17 16.55 -3.29
C THR A 278 30.68 17.55 -4.33
N SER A 279 31.78 17.22 -5.01
CA SER A 279 32.50 18.12 -5.91
C SER A 279 32.30 17.75 -7.37
N ALA A 280 31.82 18.70 -8.17
CA ALA A 280 31.66 18.53 -9.62
C ALA A 280 33.00 18.21 -10.32
N LYS A 281 34.12 18.74 -9.78
CA LYS A 281 35.47 18.45 -10.29
C LYS A 281 35.82 16.98 -10.09
N LYS A 282 35.60 16.46 -8.88
CA LYS A 282 35.90 15.07 -8.53
C LYS A 282 35.00 14.08 -9.28
N VAL A 283 33.75 14.45 -9.60
CA VAL A 283 32.89 13.65 -10.49
C VAL A 283 33.52 13.49 -11.88
N VAL A 284 34.08 14.57 -12.44
CA VAL A 284 34.77 14.51 -13.74
C VAL A 284 36.08 13.72 -13.65
N GLU A 285 36.89 13.95 -12.61
CA GLU A 285 38.14 13.22 -12.39
C GLU A 285 37.89 11.71 -12.28
N ASN A 286 36.90 11.29 -11.48
CA ASN A 286 36.54 9.88 -11.34
C ASN A 286 36.04 9.30 -12.67
N TYR A 287 35.32 10.08 -13.49
CA TYR A 287 34.91 9.64 -14.81
C TYR A 287 36.09 9.49 -15.78
N GLU A 288 37.00 10.47 -15.83
CA GLU A 288 38.21 10.41 -16.66
C GLU A 288 39.11 9.23 -16.27
N GLU A 289 39.21 8.96 -14.97
CA GLU A 289 39.91 7.79 -14.44
C GLU A 289 39.26 6.49 -14.92
N LEU A 290 37.93 6.35 -14.79
CA LEU A 290 37.20 5.18 -15.30
C LEU A 290 37.38 4.97 -16.80
N MET A 291 37.53 6.05 -17.57
CA MET A 291 37.77 6.00 -19.01
C MET A 291 39.17 5.50 -19.39
N SER A 292 40.11 5.44 -18.43
CA SER A 292 41.44 4.84 -18.64
C SER A 292 41.44 3.30 -18.58
N TYR A 293 40.32 2.70 -18.16
CA TYR A 293 40.12 1.25 -18.06
C TYR A 293 39.11 0.72 -19.09
N PRO A 294 39.07 -0.60 -19.34
CA PRO A 294 38.01 -1.20 -20.16
C PRO A 294 36.63 -0.82 -19.62
N LYS A 295 35.77 -0.30 -20.50
CA LYS A 295 34.44 0.16 -20.09
C LYS A 295 33.60 -1.01 -19.63
N LYS A 296 32.96 -0.84 -18.48
CA LYS A 296 31.83 -1.67 -18.05
C LYS A 296 30.58 -1.26 -18.83
N GLU A 297 29.66 -2.19 -19.01
CA GLU A 297 28.45 -1.99 -19.81
C GLU A 297 27.54 -0.89 -19.24
N LEU A 298 27.49 -0.74 -17.91
CA LEU A 298 26.74 0.31 -17.23
C LEU A 298 27.67 1.25 -16.44
N LEU A 299 27.43 2.55 -16.57
CA LEU A 299 27.94 3.57 -15.65
C LEU A 299 26.76 4.22 -14.95
N VAL A 300 26.59 3.97 -13.65
CA VAL A 300 25.45 4.45 -12.88
C VAL A 300 25.89 5.47 -11.83
N VAL A 301 25.35 6.67 -11.93
CA VAL A 301 25.51 7.73 -10.94
C VAL A 301 24.29 7.75 -10.04
N PHE A 302 24.47 7.39 -8.78
CA PHE A 302 23.45 7.50 -7.73
C PHE A 302 23.58 8.86 -7.06
N GLY A 303 22.55 9.69 -7.18
CA GLY A 303 22.54 11.07 -6.69
C GLY A 303 21.33 11.40 -5.84
N THR A 304 21.48 12.34 -4.90
CA THR A 304 20.30 12.97 -4.29
C THR A 304 19.74 14.07 -5.19
N TYR A 305 18.46 14.42 -5.07
CA TYR A 305 17.90 15.56 -5.84
C TYR A 305 18.67 16.87 -5.60
N GLN A 306 19.18 17.08 -4.39
CA GLN A 306 19.99 18.25 -4.03
C GLN A 306 21.34 18.28 -4.76
N SER A 307 21.83 17.12 -5.22
CA SER A 307 23.08 16.99 -5.96
C SER A 307 22.98 17.31 -7.46
N ILE A 308 21.77 17.59 -7.99
CA ILE A 308 21.57 17.91 -9.42
C ILE A 308 22.41 19.11 -9.86
N GLU A 309 22.58 20.13 -9.01
CA GLU A 309 23.46 21.27 -9.32
C GLU A 309 24.91 20.85 -9.55
N VAL A 310 25.39 19.87 -8.77
CA VAL A 310 26.76 19.33 -8.88
C VAL A 310 26.91 18.57 -10.19
N LEU A 311 25.93 17.73 -10.52
CA LEU A 311 25.91 16.95 -11.78
C LEU A 311 25.79 17.85 -13.01
N GLY A 312 24.96 18.90 -12.95
CA GLY A 312 24.84 19.89 -14.02
C GLY A 312 26.14 20.66 -14.26
N LYS A 313 26.88 21.00 -13.19
CA LYS A 313 28.23 21.57 -13.29
C LYS A 313 29.24 20.56 -13.85
N ALA A 314 29.19 19.29 -13.43
CA ALA A 314 30.05 18.24 -13.95
C ALA A 314 29.86 18.05 -15.47
N GLN A 315 28.61 18.07 -15.96
CA GLN A 315 28.32 18.02 -17.40
C GLN A 315 28.88 19.21 -18.17
N LYS A 316 28.85 20.42 -17.58
CA LYS A 316 29.50 21.60 -18.17
C LYS A 316 31.03 21.47 -18.22
N ASN A 317 31.59 20.66 -17.32
CA ASN A 317 33.03 20.42 -17.18
C ASN A 317 33.51 19.14 -17.90
N GLY A 318 32.68 18.49 -18.71
CA GLY A 318 33.09 17.35 -19.55
C GLY A 318 32.48 16.00 -19.20
N PHE A 319 31.65 15.89 -18.16
CA PHE A 319 30.89 14.66 -17.88
C PHE A 319 29.85 14.39 -18.98
N PRO A 320 29.65 13.14 -19.43
CA PRO A 320 28.76 12.82 -20.55
C PRO A 320 27.28 13.12 -20.26
N VAL A 321 26.48 13.18 -21.33
CA VAL A 321 25.02 13.21 -21.24
C VAL A 321 24.52 11.85 -20.75
N PHE A 322 23.52 11.84 -19.86
CA PHE A 322 22.91 10.59 -19.40
C PHE A 322 22.01 10.00 -20.48
N ASP A 323 22.14 8.71 -20.74
CA ASP A 323 21.22 7.98 -21.64
C ASP A 323 19.86 7.81 -20.98
N PHE A 324 19.86 7.56 -19.67
CA PHE A 324 18.65 7.33 -18.89
C PHE A 324 18.73 8.00 -17.53
N ILE A 325 17.74 8.82 -17.21
CA ILE A 325 17.57 9.43 -15.88
C ILE A 325 16.37 8.77 -15.22
N ILE A 326 16.56 8.22 -14.02
CA ILE A 326 15.50 7.66 -13.19
C ILE A 326 15.27 8.60 -12.02
N ALA A 327 14.05 9.13 -11.91
CA ALA A 327 13.61 9.99 -10.82
C ALA A 327 12.73 9.16 -9.88
N ASP A 328 13.30 8.72 -8.75
CA ASP A 328 12.58 7.96 -7.72
C ASP A 328 11.81 8.88 -6.78
N GLU A 329 10.71 8.36 -6.22
CA GLU A 329 9.73 9.13 -5.44
C GLU A 329 9.32 10.44 -6.15
N ALA A 330 9.02 10.32 -7.45
CA ALA A 330 8.71 11.44 -8.36
C ALA A 330 7.53 12.31 -7.89
N HIS A 331 6.70 11.84 -6.96
CA HIS A 331 5.66 12.67 -6.34
C HIS A 331 6.23 13.82 -5.47
N ARG A 332 7.54 13.84 -5.20
CA ARG A 332 8.25 14.94 -4.54
C ARG A 332 8.76 15.99 -5.53
N THR A 333 8.80 15.68 -6.82
CA THR A 333 9.22 16.61 -7.87
C THR A 333 8.11 17.58 -8.29
N THR A 334 6.91 17.43 -7.70
CA THR A 334 5.82 18.41 -7.78
C THR A 334 6.12 19.60 -6.88
N GLY A 335 6.16 20.82 -7.43
CA GLY A 335 6.43 22.04 -6.67
C GLY A 335 5.59 23.23 -7.12
N ALA A 336 5.39 24.18 -6.20
CA ALA A 336 4.75 25.48 -6.43
C ALA A 336 5.84 26.52 -6.74
N LYS A 337 5.93 26.97 -7.98
CA LYS A 337 6.84 28.04 -8.42
C LYS A 337 6.19 29.39 -8.11
N ALA A 338 6.72 30.17 -7.18
CA ALA A 338 6.43 31.60 -7.13
C ALA A 338 7.27 32.30 -8.22
N LEU A 339 6.70 33.24 -8.97
CA LEU A 339 7.48 34.03 -9.94
C LEU A 339 8.64 34.74 -9.23
N GLY A 340 9.88 34.29 -9.46
CA GLY A 340 11.11 34.92 -8.95
C GLY A 340 11.88 34.19 -7.85
N SER A 341 11.47 33.00 -7.40
CA SER A 341 12.24 32.17 -6.45
C SER A 341 13.16 31.17 -7.16
N ASP A 342 14.33 30.86 -6.58
CA ASP A 342 15.21 29.78 -7.04
C ASP A 342 14.45 28.45 -7.15
N ASP A 343 14.78 27.65 -8.17
CA ASP A 343 14.18 26.33 -8.38
C ASP A 343 14.40 25.45 -7.13
N SER A 344 13.34 24.81 -6.64
CA SER A 344 13.53 23.74 -5.65
C SER A 344 14.36 22.63 -6.30
N ALA A 345 15.34 22.07 -5.60
CA ALA A 345 16.22 21.03 -6.16
C ALA A 345 15.44 19.85 -6.78
N PHE A 346 14.26 19.54 -6.21
CA PHE A 346 13.34 18.51 -6.70
C PHE A 346 12.74 18.82 -8.08
N THR A 347 12.51 20.08 -8.43
CA THR A 347 11.96 20.48 -9.74
C THR A 347 13.00 20.57 -10.84
N MET A 348 14.30 20.59 -10.50
CA MET A 348 15.37 20.78 -11.49
C MET A 348 15.51 19.62 -12.47
N VAL A 349 15.13 18.40 -12.06
CA VAL A 349 15.23 17.16 -12.85
C VAL A 349 14.47 17.21 -14.18
N HIS A 350 13.43 18.05 -14.28
CA HIS A 350 12.58 18.10 -15.47
C HIS A 350 13.28 18.73 -16.68
N SER A 351 14.32 19.55 -16.48
CA SER A 351 14.91 20.39 -17.53
C SER A 351 16.33 19.96 -17.90
N ASP A 352 16.57 19.82 -19.20
CA ASP A 352 17.92 19.60 -19.77
C ASP A 352 18.87 20.78 -19.56
N LEU A 353 18.36 21.96 -19.18
CA LEU A 353 19.19 23.10 -18.78
C LEU A 353 19.95 22.83 -17.47
N ASN A 354 19.36 21.99 -16.60
CA ASN A 354 19.90 21.66 -15.29
C ASN A 354 20.74 20.38 -15.35
N VAL A 355 20.17 19.31 -15.91
CA VAL A 355 20.85 18.04 -16.12
C VAL A 355 20.38 17.41 -17.43
N LYS A 356 21.31 17.24 -18.36
CA LYS A 356 21.05 16.71 -19.70
C LYS A 356 20.84 15.21 -19.64
N GLY A 357 19.73 14.72 -20.20
CA GLY A 357 19.49 13.30 -20.38
C GLY A 357 18.62 13.01 -21.60
N VAL A 358 18.89 11.89 -22.28
CA VAL A 358 18.13 11.49 -23.48
C VAL A 358 16.74 11.03 -23.10
N LYS A 359 16.61 10.12 -22.12
CA LYS A 359 15.32 9.59 -21.66
C LYS A 359 15.16 9.73 -20.15
N ARG A 360 13.94 9.96 -19.69
CA ARG A 360 13.58 10.17 -18.28
C ARG A 360 12.44 9.25 -17.85
N LEU A 361 12.70 8.43 -16.84
CA LEU A 361 11.72 7.60 -16.15
C LEU A 361 11.36 8.22 -14.80
N TYR A 362 10.09 8.56 -14.62
CA TYR A 362 9.55 9.02 -13.34
C TYR A 362 8.85 7.86 -12.65
N GLN A 363 9.33 7.42 -11.49
CA GLN A 363 8.72 6.31 -10.78
C GLN A 363 8.20 6.73 -9.40
N THR A 364 7.01 6.27 -9.04
CA THR A 364 6.40 6.57 -7.73
C THR A 364 5.34 5.53 -7.39
N ALA A 365 5.04 5.40 -6.10
CA ALA A 365 3.87 4.64 -5.64
C ALA A 365 2.62 5.51 -5.52
N THR A 366 2.80 6.79 -5.19
CA THR A 366 1.71 7.72 -4.85
C THR A 366 1.79 8.95 -5.75
N PRO A 367 1.29 8.90 -7.00
CA PRO A 367 1.32 10.07 -7.87
C PRO A 367 0.51 11.21 -7.26
N LYS A 368 1.06 12.42 -7.21
CA LYS A 368 0.33 13.60 -6.76
C LYS A 368 -0.43 14.22 -7.92
N LEU A 369 -1.76 14.11 -7.84
CA LEU A 369 -2.70 14.68 -8.79
C LEU A 369 -3.42 15.86 -8.13
N TYR A 370 -3.31 17.06 -8.70
CA TYR A 370 -4.00 18.24 -8.19
C TYR A 370 -5.34 18.45 -8.91
N GLY A 371 -6.44 18.52 -8.14
CA GLY A 371 -7.77 18.82 -8.67
C GLY A 371 -7.91 20.22 -9.29
N VAL A 372 -8.95 20.42 -10.09
CA VAL A 372 -9.21 21.64 -10.87
C VAL A 372 -9.28 22.91 -9.99
N ASP A 373 -9.79 22.80 -8.76
CA ASP A 373 -9.92 23.93 -7.83
C ASP A 373 -8.58 24.39 -7.24
N ALA A 374 -7.64 23.47 -7.01
CA ALA A 374 -6.28 23.80 -6.59
C ALA A 374 -5.51 24.51 -7.71
N LYS A 375 -5.68 24.06 -8.97
CA LYS A 375 -5.10 24.71 -10.16
C LYS A 375 -5.64 26.13 -10.36
N LYS A 376 -6.96 26.34 -10.17
CA LYS A 376 -7.59 27.67 -10.27
C LYS A 376 -7.10 28.64 -9.19
N LYS A 377 -7.01 28.21 -7.92
CA LYS A 377 -6.44 29.03 -6.83
C LYS A 377 -4.98 29.39 -7.07
N SER A 378 -4.23 28.51 -7.73
CA SER A 378 -2.83 28.73 -8.10
C SER A 378 -2.66 29.77 -9.21
N GLN A 379 -3.48 29.70 -10.26
CA GLN A 379 -3.51 30.70 -11.34
C GLN A 379 -3.87 32.10 -10.81
N ALA A 380 -4.82 32.18 -9.86
CA ALA A 380 -5.18 33.43 -9.20
C ALA A 380 -4.04 34.04 -8.38
N ASN A 381 -3.19 33.20 -7.77
CA ASN A 381 -2.05 33.63 -6.96
C ASN A 381 -0.72 33.69 -7.73
N SER A 382 -0.72 33.52 -9.06
CA SER A 382 0.50 33.47 -9.90
C SER A 382 1.54 32.45 -9.43
N ILE A 383 1.08 31.31 -8.92
CA ILE A 383 1.91 30.18 -8.52
C ILE A 383 1.79 29.09 -9.60
N VAL A 384 2.90 28.54 -10.10
CA VAL A 384 2.87 27.37 -11.00
C VAL A 384 2.98 26.11 -10.16
N ILE A 385 1.86 25.42 -9.92
CA ILE A 385 1.88 24.09 -9.29
C ILE A 385 2.16 23.05 -10.39
N SER A 386 3.29 22.34 -10.28
CA SER A 386 3.60 21.19 -11.13
C SER A 386 2.89 19.96 -10.57
N SER A 387 2.12 19.28 -11.40
CA SER A 387 1.32 18.10 -11.07
C SER A 387 1.77 16.94 -11.96
N MET A 388 1.70 15.70 -11.50
CA MET A 388 2.14 14.54 -12.30
C MET A 388 1.23 14.22 -13.49
N ASP A 389 0.10 14.93 -13.62
CA ASP A 389 -0.76 14.89 -14.82
C ASP A 389 -0.27 15.79 -15.97
N ASP A 390 0.80 16.57 -15.75
CA ASP A 390 1.45 17.31 -16.82
C ASP A 390 2.33 16.37 -17.67
N GLU A 391 1.75 15.85 -18.74
CA GLU A 391 2.42 14.97 -19.71
C GLU A 391 3.65 15.65 -20.36
N SER A 392 3.73 16.98 -20.41
CA SER A 392 4.89 17.66 -20.98
C SER A 392 6.14 17.54 -20.11
N LEU A 393 5.96 17.48 -18.79
CA LEU A 393 7.05 17.37 -17.82
C LEU A 393 7.37 15.90 -17.49
N TYR A 394 6.33 15.09 -17.30
CA TYR A 394 6.46 13.73 -16.78
C TYR A 394 6.29 12.63 -17.86
N GLY A 395 5.73 12.95 -19.02
CA GLY A 395 5.29 11.96 -20.00
C GLY A 395 4.03 11.21 -19.56
N LYS A 396 3.61 10.24 -20.36
CA LYS A 396 2.44 9.39 -20.06
C LYS A 396 2.78 8.27 -19.08
N VAL A 397 1.78 7.77 -18.38
CA VAL A 397 1.88 6.55 -17.58
C VAL A 397 1.88 5.35 -18.53
N PHE A 398 3.02 4.70 -18.71
CA PHE A 398 3.12 3.52 -19.58
C PHE A 398 2.80 2.21 -18.84
N TYR A 399 2.89 2.24 -17.51
CA TYR A 399 2.52 1.10 -16.66
C TYR A 399 2.03 1.57 -15.29
N ARG A 400 0.95 0.95 -14.81
CA ARG A 400 0.38 1.14 -13.48
C ARG A 400 0.10 -0.22 -12.84
N LEU A 401 0.62 -0.42 -11.64
CA LEU A 401 0.24 -1.51 -10.74
C LEU A 401 -0.22 -0.89 -9.42
N GLY A 402 -1.54 -0.83 -9.23
CA GLY A 402 -2.16 -0.27 -8.04
C GLY A 402 -1.93 -1.11 -6.79
N PHE A 403 -2.22 -0.52 -5.63
CA PHE A 403 -2.11 -1.21 -4.33
C PHE A 403 -3.11 -2.36 -4.24
N GLY A 404 -4.37 -2.11 -4.63
CA GLY A 404 -5.41 -3.13 -4.68
C GLY A 404 -5.14 -4.23 -5.70
N ASP A 405 -4.59 -3.89 -6.88
CA ASP A 405 -4.19 -4.87 -7.89
C ASP A 405 -3.10 -5.80 -7.36
N ALA A 406 -2.09 -5.24 -6.68
CA ALA A 406 -0.98 -6.01 -6.16
C ALA A 406 -1.44 -7.02 -5.08
N ILE A 407 -2.41 -6.66 -4.25
CA ILE A 407 -2.97 -7.59 -3.26
C ILE A 407 -3.87 -8.63 -3.95
N SER A 408 -4.72 -8.21 -4.89
CA SER A 408 -5.65 -9.12 -5.59
C SER A 408 -4.93 -10.17 -6.45
N HIS A 409 -3.75 -9.84 -6.98
CA HIS A 409 -2.88 -10.76 -7.71
C HIS A 409 -1.84 -11.46 -6.83
N ASP A 410 -2.02 -11.42 -5.50
CA ASP A 410 -1.18 -12.14 -4.54
C ASP A 410 0.33 -11.74 -4.60
N ILE A 411 0.61 -10.52 -5.06
CA ILE A 411 1.96 -9.91 -5.07
C ILE A 411 2.31 -9.37 -3.68
N LEU A 412 1.31 -8.81 -2.99
CA LEU A 412 1.38 -8.27 -1.64
C LEU A 412 0.38 -8.99 -0.73
N THR A 413 0.66 -9.01 0.56
CA THR A 413 -0.26 -9.52 1.59
C THR A 413 -1.38 -8.50 1.82
N ASP A 414 -2.59 -8.95 2.14
CA ASP A 414 -3.68 -8.02 2.49
C ASP A 414 -3.46 -7.40 3.89
N TYR A 415 -4.26 -6.40 4.25
CA TYR A 415 -4.13 -5.71 5.54
C TYR A 415 -5.42 -5.69 6.36
N LYS A 416 -5.26 -5.59 7.68
CA LYS A 416 -6.35 -5.41 8.64
C LYS A 416 -6.13 -4.15 9.46
N LEU A 417 -7.13 -3.26 9.46
CA LEU A 417 -7.18 -2.08 10.29
C LEU A 417 -7.85 -2.43 11.62
N MET A 418 -7.14 -2.23 12.72
CA MET A 418 -7.66 -2.42 14.09
C MET A 418 -7.75 -1.06 14.77
N VAL A 419 -8.96 -0.62 15.08
CA VAL A 419 -9.25 0.58 15.88
C VAL A 419 -9.54 0.13 17.30
N LEU A 420 -8.64 0.42 18.23
CA LEU A 420 -8.68 -0.05 19.62
C LEU A 420 -9.25 1.08 20.47
N ALA A 421 -10.52 0.97 20.84
CA ALA A 421 -11.26 1.93 21.66
C ALA A 421 -11.11 1.59 23.14
N VAL A 422 -10.18 2.27 23.80
CA VAL A 422 -9.85 2.06 25.21
C VAL A 422 -10.76 2.91 26.08
N ASP A 423 -11.44 2.27 27.04
CA ASP A 423 -12.32 2.94 27.98
C ASP A 423 -11.51 3.82 28.95
N GLU A 424 -11.78 5.14 28.96
CA GLU A 424 -11.13 6.07 29.89
C GLU A 424 -11.38 5.68 31.35
N THR A 425 -12.56 5.15 31.68
CA THR A 425 -12.92 4.80 33.07
C THR A 425 -12.04 3.67 33.61
N VAL A 426 -11.63 2.74 32.76
CA VAL A 426 -10.69 1.67 33.12
C VAL A 426 -9.32 2.27 33.40
N VAL A 427 -8.84 3.14 32.52
CA VAL A 427 -7.56 3.84 32.73
C VAL A 427 -7.58 4.64 34.04
N GLN A 428 -8.68 5.33 34.35
CA GLN A 428 -8.79 6.13 35.57
C GLN A 428 -8.90 5.31 36.87
N LYS A 429 -9.52 4.12 36.84
CA LYS A 429 -9.69 3.28 38.03
C LYS A 429 -8.51 2.33 38.26
N ASP A 430 -8.06 1.66 37.22
CA ASP A 430 -7.12 0.55 37.34
C ASP A 430 -5.67 1.07 37.27
N MET A 431 -5.43 2.17 36.54
CA MET A 431 -4.09 2.74 36.35
C MET A 431 -3.77 3.90 37.29
N GLN A 432 -4.44 4.02 38.46
CA GLN A 432 -4.18 5.12 39.39
C GLN A 432 -2.73 5.19 39.85
N LYS A 433 -2.07 4.03 40.06
CA LYS A 433 -0.65 3.96 40.43
C LYS A 433 0.22 4.67 39.39
N SER A 434 0.15 4.21 38.14
CA SER A 434 0.80 4.83 36.98
C SER A 434 0.41 6.30 36.76
N LEU A 435 -0.84 6.70 36.94
CA LEU A 435 -1.26 8.10 36.75
C LEU A 435 -0.83 9.04 37.89
N SER A 436 -0.59 8.50 39.08
CA SER A 436 -0.26 9.28 40.28
C SER A 436 1.22 9.62 40.43
N ASP A 437 2.10 8.95 39.67
CA ASP A 437 3.53 9.18 39.70
C ASP A 437 3.92 10.41 38.84
N PRO A 438 4.30 11.55 39.46
CA PRO A 438 4.65 12.76 38.73
C PRO A 438 5.98 12.64 37.96
N GLU A 439 6.84 11.65 38.27
CA GLU A 439 8.13 11.46 37.62
C GLU A 439 8.00 10.82 36.24
N ASN A 440 6.95 10.03 35.98
CA ASN A 440 6.75 9.38 34.67
C ASN A 440 6.16 10.33 33.60
N GLY A 441 5.49 11.41 34.03
CA GLY A 441 4.89 12.43 33.19
C GLY A 441 3.80 11.93 32.22
N LEU A 442 3.25 10.74 32.43
CA LEU A 442 2.19 10.14 31.60
C LEU A 442 0.86 10.83 31.83
N ASN A 443 0.05 10.94 30.77
CA ASN A 443 -1.35 11.33 30.88
C ASN A 443 -2.27 10.15 30.55
N ILE A 444 -3.58 10.36 30.71
CA ILE A 444 -4.59 9.33 30.44
C ILE A 444 -4.53 8.83 28.99
N ASP A 445 -4.30 9.73 28.02
CA ASP A 445 -4.15 9.36 26.60
C ASP A 445 -2.92 8.46 26.38
N ASP A 446 -1.80 8.73 27.03
CA ASP A 446 -0.55 7.98 26.89
C ASP A 446 -0.71 6.56 27.46
N VAL A 447 -1.32 6.44 28.64
CA VAL A 447 -1.62 5.14 29.27
C VAL A 447 -2.62 4.33 28.45
N GLY A 448 -3.73 4.96 28.04
CA GLY A 448 -4.73 4.31 27.20
C GLY A 448 -4.13 3.87 25.85
N ARG A 449 -3.23 4.65 25.25
CA ARG A 449 -2.51 4.22 24.05
C ARG A 449 -1.64 2.99 24.29
N ILE A 450 -0.88 2.93 25.38
CA ILE A 450 -0.03 1.76 25.72
C ILE A 450 -0.90 0.51 25.85
N ILE A 451 -2.00 0.58 26.61
CA ILE A 451 -2.95 -0.51 26.78
C ILE A 451 -3.54 -0.93 25.43
N GLY A 452 -3.92 0.03 24.58
CA GLY A 452 -4.43 -0.23 23.24
C GLY A 452 -3.40 -0.90 22.33
N VAL A 453 -2.12 -0.51 22.40
CA VAL A 453 -1.04 -1.18 21.66
C VAL A 453 -0.87 -2.62 22.13
N TRP A 454 -0.80 -2.86 23.45
CA TRP A 454 -0.64 -4.21 23.98
C TRP A 454 -1.80 -5.13 23.57
N ASN A 455 -3.05 -4.69 23.78
CA ASN A 455 -4.25 -5.42 23.37
C ASN A 455 -4.29 -5.66 21.84
N GLY A 456 -3.83 -4.68 21.06
CA GLY A 456 -3.67 -4.80 19.63
C GLY A 456 -2.67 -5.90 19.26
N MET A 457 -1.48 -5.90 19.86
CA MET A 457 -0.41 -6.88 19.59
C MET A 457 -0.84 -8.32 19.88
N ILE A 458 -1.62 -8.56 20.95
CA ILE A 458 -2.17 -9.89 21.27
C ILE A 458 -3.43 -10.25 20.48
N LYS A 459 -3.97 -9.35 19.66
CA LYS A 459 -5.23 -9.53 18.89
C LYS A 459 -6.44 -9.84 19.77
N ARG A 460 -6.60 -9.14 20.91
CA ARG A 460 -7.73 -9.35 21.83
C ARG A 460 -9.07 -9.05 21.14
N GLU A 461 -10.07 -9.89 21.39
CA GLU A 461 -11.46 -9.65 21.00
C GLU A 461 -12.12 -8.60 21.90
N SER A 462 -13.13 -7.92 21.38
CA SER A 462 -13.77 -6.78 22.06
C SER A 462 -14.37 -7.19 23.40
N PHE A 463 -13.94 -6.54 24.50
CA PHE A 463 -14.39 -6.83 25.87
C PHE A 463 -14.42 -8.33 26.22
N ALA A 464 -13.47 -9.10 25.70
CA ALA A 464 -13.43 -10.53 25.89
C ALA A 464 -12.03 -11.00 26.28
N ASP A 465 -11.97 -12.08 27.06
CA ASP A 465 -10.72 -12.75 27.43
C ASP A 465 -10.36 -13.82 26.41
N LYS A 466 -10.42 -13.42 25.14
CA LYS A 466 -10.12 -14.25 23.98
C LYS A 466 -9.25 -13.47 23.01
N VAL A 467 -8.34 -14.18 22.36
CA VAL A 467 -7.44 -13.65 21.33
C VAL A 467 -7.78 -14.26 19.97
N SER A 468 -7.70 -13.45 18.92
CA SER A 468 -7.97 -13.86 17.55
C SER A 468 -6.68 -14.33 16.86
N GLY A 469 -6.36 -15.61 17.03
CA GLY A 469 -5.16 -16.24 16.46
C GLY A 469 -3.87 -15.92 17.23
N GLU A 470 -2.71 -16.19 16.62
CA GLU A 470 -1.42 -15.99 17.30
C GLU A 470 -1.08 -14.49 17.47
N PRO A 471 -0.50 -14.09 18.62
CA PRO A 471 0.00 -12.73 18.85
C PRO A 471 1.02 -12.26 17.79
N MET A 472 1.06 -10.95 17.56
CA MET A 472 2.02 -10.31 16.67
C MET A 472 3.37 -10.14 17.37
N LYS A 473 4.47 -10.44 16.66
CA LYS A 473 5.81 -10.42 17.23
C LYS A 473 6.55 -9.13 16.97
N ARG A 474 6.24 -8.41 15.88
CA ARG A 474 7.05 -7.28 15.39
C ARG A 474 6.18 -6.10 14.98
N ALA A 475 6.44 -4.93 15.56
CA ALA A 475 5.75 -3.70 15.17
C ALA A 475 6.65 -2.46 15.10
N ILE A 476 6.22 -1.47 14.33
CA ILE A 476 6.79 -0.12 14.33
C ILE A 476 5.72 0.85 14.83
N ALA A 477 6.05 1.61 15.87
CA ALA A 477 5.18 2.63 16.44
C ALA A 477 5.62 4.04 16.03
N PHE A 478 4.64 4.86 15.63
CA PHE A 478 4.86 6.23 15.20
C PHE A 478 4.27 7.22 16.20
N SER A 479 5.16 7.91 16.90
CA SER A 479 4.82 8.96 17.86
C SER A 479 4.90 10.35 17.22
N ARG A 480 4.31 11.34 17.89
CA ARG A 480 4.32 12.75 17.46
C ARG A 480 5.66 13.44 17.69
N THR A 481 6.25 13.25 18.87
CA THR A 481 7.52 13.89 19.27
C THR A 481 8.51 12.87 19.81
N ILE A 482 9.79 13.23 19.79
CA ILE A 482 10.88 12.35 20.23
C ILE A 482 10.67 12.00 21.71
N LYS A 483 10.27 12.98 22.52
CA LYS A 483 9.91 12.78 23.94
C LYS A 483 8.78 11.78 24.12
N ASP A 484 7.71 11.87 23.32
CA ASP A 484 6.59 10.92 23.40
C ASP A 484 7.06 9.49 23.03
N SER A 485 8.00 9.37 22.09
CA SER A 485 8.58 8.09 21.67
C SER A 485 9.51 7.47 22.73
N GLN A 486 10.35 8.29 23.37
CA GLN A 486 11.22 7.89 24.48
C GLN A 486 10.40 7.47 25.70
N ARG A 487 9.41 8.28 26.08
CA ARG A 487 8.51 7.97 27.18
C ARG A 487 7.75 6.67 26.94
N LEU A 488 7.26 6.45 25.72
CA LEU A 488 6.64 5.18 25.36
C LEU A 488 7.60 4.02 25.62
N SER A 489 8.86 4.09 25.15
CA SER A 489 9.81 2.99 25.35
C SER A 489 10.20 2.77 26.81
N GLU A 490 10.30 3.84 27.60
CA GLU A 490 10.72 3.75 29.01
C GLU A 490 9.62 3.24 29.93
N GLN A 491 8.35 3.56 29.63
CA GLN A 491 7.23 3.30 30.52
C GLN A 491 6.33 2.14 30.07
N PHE A 492 6.51 1.59 28.85
CA PHE A 492 5.61 0.58 28.29
C PHE A 492 5.43 -0.62 29.23
N GLU A 493 6.53 -1.22 29.67
CA GLU A 493 6.53 -2.42 30.50
C GLU A 493 5.88 -2.16 31.86
N SER A 494 6.24 -1.06 32.52
CA SER A 494 5.65 -0.69 33.81
C SER A 494 4.13 -0.49 33.73
N VAL A 495 3.65 0.17 32.67
CA VAL A 495 2.21 0.41 32.46
C VAL A 495 1.47 -0.88 32.13
N VAL A 496 2.07 -1.77 31.35
CA VAL A 496 1.45 -3.08 31.05
C VAL A 496 1.39 -3.97 32.29
N ASN A 497 2.45 -4.02 33.09
CA ASN A 497 2.48 -4.81 34.32
C ASN A 497 1.48 -4.29 35.36
N ASP A 498 1.34 -2.96 35.48
CA ASP A 498 0.32 -2.33 36.32
C ASP A 498 -1.10 -2.68 35.84
N TYR A 499 -1.31 -2.72 34.52
CA TYR A 499 -2.60 -3.09 33.94
C TYR A 499 -2.95 -4.55 34.22
N LEU A 500 -1.99 -5.48 34.06
CA LEU A 500 -2.18 -6.91 34.27
C LEU A 500 -2.13 -7.35 35.75
N ASP A 501 -1.67 -6.46 36.64
CA ASP A 501 -1.29 -6.77 38.03
C ASP A 501 -0.35 -8.00 38.12
N SER A 502 0.50 -8.18 37.11
CA SER A 502 1.37 -9.35 36.92
C SER A 502 2.60 -8.97 36.09
N GLU A 503 3.76 -9.57 36.44
CA GLU A 503 4.97 -9.56 35.59
C GLU A 503 5.02 -10.77 34.64
N ASP A 504 4.16 -11.77 34.85
CA ASP A 504 3.97 -12.93 33.99
C ASP A 504 2.95 -12.60 32.89
N GLY A 505 3.24 -12.96 31.64
CA GLY A 505 2.35 -12.74 30.49
C GLY A 505 3.08 -12.46 29.18
N TYR A 506 2.33 -12.01 28.17
CA TYR A 506 2.90 -11.61 26.87
C TYR A 506 3.74 -10.33 26.99
N SER A 507 5.06 -10.47 26.91
CA SER A 507 6.02 -9.37 27.10
C SER A 507 6.27 -8.59 25.82
N VAL A 508 6.12 -7.27 25.86
CA VAL A 508 6.34 -6.40 24.70
C VAL A 508 7.52 -5.47 24.99
N ASN A 509 8.64 -5.75 24.33
CA ASN A 509 9.85 -4.94 24.45
C ASN A 509 9.80 -3.76 23.48
N VAL A 510 9.95 -2.54 23.97
CA VAL A 510 9.88 -1.33 23.15
C VAL A 510 11.23 -0.61 23.16
N ARG A 511 11.77 -0.29 21.98
CA ARG A 511 12.96 0.55 21.82
C ARG A 511 12.63 1.82 21.05
N HIS A 512 13.32 2.90 21.39
CA HIS A 512 13.20 4.19 20.71
C HIS A 512 14.31 4.38 19.66
N VAL A 513 13.96 5.00 18.53
CA VAL A 513 14.91 5.43 17.50
C VAL A 513 14.56 6.84 17.02
N ASP A 514 15.55 7.73 16.96
CA ASP A 514 15.43 9.09 16.43
C ASP A 514 16.59 9.51 15.51
N GLY A 515 16.50 10.72 15.00
CA GLY A 515 17.45 11.30 14.04
C GLY A 515 18.82 11.72 14.60
N GLY A 516 18.99 11.68 15.91
CA GLY A 516 20.29 11.87 16.57
C GLY A 516 21.15 10.61 16.57
N MET A 517 20.55 9.44 16.28
CA MET A 517 21.27 8.18 16.13
C MET A 517 22.00 8.12 14.79
N ASN A 518 23.18 7.52 14.77
CA ASN A 518 23.94 7.33 13.53
C ASN A 518 23.34 6.17 12.68
N ALA A 519 23.84 6.01 11.45
CA ALA A 519 23.33 4.96 10.55
C ALA A 519 23.52 3.54 11.09
N LEU A 520 24.57 3.33 11.89
CA LEU A 520 24.91 2.03 12.48
C LEU A 520 23.94 1.66 13.60
N GLU A 521 23.68 2.56 14.54
CA GLU A 521 22.67 2.40 15.60
C GLU A 521 21.27 2.16 15.04
N LYS A 522 20.93 2.85 13.94
CA LYS A 522 19.67 2.63 13.22
C LYS A 522 19.58 1.20 12.68
N ASN A 523 20.65 0.71 12.05
CA ASN A 523 20.67 -0.64 11.50
C ASN A 523 20.63 -1.69 12.62
N GLU A 524 21.33 -1.49 13.75
CA GLU A 524 21.26 -2.34 14.94
C GLU A 524 19.81 -2.45 15.46
N ALA A 525 19.09 -1.33 15.53
CA ALA A 525 17.69 -1.32 15.96
C ALA A 525 16.78 -2.08 14.98
N LEU A 526 16.99 -1.91 13.67
CA LEU A 526 16.23 -2.61 12.63
C LEU A 526 16.51 -4.12 12.63
N ASP A 527 17.77 -4.52 12.80
CA ASP A 527 18.17 -5.93 12.91
C ASP A 527 17.58 -6.55 14.18
N TRP A 528 17.59 -5.83 15.30
CA TRP A 528 16.91 -6.25 16.54
C TRP A 528 15.41 -6.49 16.31
N LEU A 529 14.73 -5.63 15.55
CA LEU A 529 13.32 -5.84 15.23
C LEU A 529 13.11 -7.01 14.26
N ALA A 530 13.98 -7.15 13.26
CA ALA A 530 13.86 -8.16 12.19
C ALA A 530 14.24 -9.57 12.65
N SER A 531 15.02 -9.70 13.73
CA SER A 531 15.58 -10.97 14.17
C SER A 531 14.50 -12.00 14.54
N ASP A 532 14.84 -13.28 14.36
CA ASP A 532 13.98 -14.44 14.64
C ASP A 532 14.18 -15.02 16.05
N ASP A 533 15.09 -14.45 16.84
CA ASP A 533 15.39 -14.79 18.24
C ASP A 533 14.36 -14.23 19.24
N ILE A 534 13.09 -14.11 18.84
CA ILE A 534 12.02 -13.61 19.70
C ILE A 534 11.38 -14.79 20.43
N PRO A 535 11.43 -14.85 21.78
CA PRO A 535 10.71 -15.86 22.56
C PRO A 535 9.22 -15.93 22.20
N GLU A 536 8.59 -17.11 22.32
CA GLU A 536 7.19 -17.34 21.88
C GLU A 536 6.18 -16.36 22.51
N ASN A 537 6.30 -16.04 23.80
CA ASN A 537 5.43 -15.10 24.51
C ASN A 537 6.02 -13.67 24.53
N SER A 538 6.64 -13.23 23.44
CA SER A 538 7.19 -11.88 23.38
C SER A 538 7.07 -11.19 22.03
N ALA A 539 7.08 -9.86 22.07
CA ALA A 539 7.12 -9.00 20.91
C ALA A 539 8.20 -7.92 21.03
N ARG A 540 8.58 -7.35 19.89
CA ARG A 540 9.49 -6.22 19.75
C ARG A 540 8.78 -5.08 19.02
N ILE A 541 8.88 -3.88 19.56
CA ILE A 541 8.34 -2.64 18.96
C ILE A 541 9.45 -1.61 18.82
N LEU A 542 9.59 -1.02 17.63
CA LEU A 542 10.42 0.18 17.43
C LEU A 542 9.55 1.43 17.37
N SER A 543 9.70 2.30 18.36
CA SER A 543 9.06 3.61 18.43
C SER A 543 9.92 4.69 17.78
N ASN A 544 9.33 5.54 16.94
CA ASN A 544 10.06 6.63 16.26
C ASN A 544 9.18 7.84 15.90
N VAL A 545 9.85 8.91 15.43
CA VAL A 545 9.21 10.10 14.84
C VAL A 545 9.72 10.31 13.42
N ARG A 546 8.91 10.00 12.41
CA ARG A 546 9.22 10.16 10.96
C ARG A 546 10.55 9.57 10.48
N PHE A 547 11.26 8.81 11.32
CA PHE A 547 12.62 8.37 11.04
C PHE A 547 12.66 7.03 10.31
N LEU A 548 11.62 6.23 10.54
CA LEU A 548 11.44 4.87 10.03
C LEU A 548 10.44 4.81 8.86
N THR A 549 10.11 5.95 8.23
CA THR A 549 9.20 5.98 7.06
C THR A 549 9.91 5.62 5.76
N GLU A 550 11.19 5.97 5.62
CA GLU A 550 12.02 5.66 4.44
C GLU A 550 13.18 4.73 4.82
N GLY A 551 13.55 3.81 3.92
CA GLY A 551 14.77 2.99 4.05
C GLY A 551 14.70 1.77 4.98
N ILE A 552 13.50 1.34 5.38
CA ILE A 552 13.29 0.10 6.16
C ILE A 552 13.07 -1.09 5.23
N ASP A 553 13.78 -2.18 5.53
CA ASP A 553 13.67 -3.45 4.85
C ASP A 553 13.45 -4.60 5.83
N VAL A 554 12.28 -4.64 6.46
CA VAL A 554 11.87 -5.70 7.41
C VAL A 554 10.60 -6.38 6.88
N PRO A 555 10.70 -7.40 6.01
CA PRO A 555 9.54 -8.04 5.38
C PRO A 555 8.62 -8.79 6.37
N ASN A 556 9.20 -9.33 7.44
CA ASN A 556 8.52 -10.06 8.52
C ASN A 556 7.85 -9.15 9.57
N LEU A 557 7.69 -7.85 9.27
CA LEU A 557 7.00 -6.91 10.15
C LEU A 557 5.49 -7.20 10.19
N ASP A 558 4.92 -7.46 11.36
CA ASP A 558 3.50 -7.83 11.49
C ASP A 558 2.59 -6.60 11.51
N ALA A 559 2.99 -5.56 12.24
CA ALA A 559 2.12 -4.42 12.51
C ALA A 559 2.78 -3.05 12.39
N ILE A 560 1.92 -2.05 12.17
CA ILE A 560 2.27 -0.65 12.30
C ILE A 560 1.29 0.03 13.25
N VAL A 561 1.82 0.86 14.14
CA VAL A 561 1.03 1.56 15.16
C VAL A 561 1.11 3.06 14.91
N PHE A 562 -0.04 3.71 14.74
CA PHE A 562 -0.11 5.17 14.70
C PHE A 562 -0.63 5.71 16.02
N LEU A 563 0.27 6.22 16.86
CA LEU A 563 -0.06 6.79 18.18
C LEU A 563 -0.50 8.25 18.09
N SER A 564 -0.30 8.90 16.96
CA SER A 564 -0.58 10.32 16.79
C SER A 564 -0.80 10.71 15.32
N PRO A 565 -1.50 11.84 15.06
CA PRO A 565 -1.86 12.20 13.69
C PRO A 565 -0.62 12.55 12.87
N ARG A 566 -0.63 12.19 11.58
CA ARG A 566 0.39 12.55 10.60
C ARG A 566 -0.14 13.48 9.54
N LYS A 567 0.55 14.62 9.37
CA LYS A 567 0.23 15.61 8.34
C LYS A 567 0.40 15.08 6.90
N SER A 568 1.28 14.10 6.66
CA SER A 568 1.61 13.58 5.33
C SER A 568 0.89 12.26 5.04
N GLN A 569 -0.02 12.27 4.07
CA GLN A 569 -0.68 11.05 3.57
C GLN A 569 0.32 10.08 2.93
N VAL A 570 1.33 10.61 2.22
CA VAL A 570 2.37 9.79 1.58
C VAL A 570 3.13 8.97 2.61
N ASP A 571 3.47 9.56 3.76
CA ASP A 571 4.21 8.86 4.82
C ASP A 571 3.41 7.67 5.36
N ILE A 572 2.09 7.84 5.51
CA ILE A 572 1.19 6.78 5.95
C ILE A 572 1.19 5.63 4.93
N VAL A 573 1.02 5.94 3.65
CA VAL A 573 0.99 4.93 2.57
C VAL A 573 2.33 4.20 2.46
N GLN A 574 3.45 4.92 2.54
CA GLN A 574 4.78 4.33 2.49
C GLN A 574 5.01 3.39 3.68
N ALA A 575 4.54 3.77 4.86
CA ALA A 575 4.64 2.97 6.08
C ALA A 575 3.78 1.70 5.98
N VAL A 576 2.51 1.83 5.57
CA VAL A 576 1.62 0.68 5.31
C VAL A 576 2.21 -0.23 4.23
N GLY A 577 2.82 0.35 3.20
CA GLY A 577 3.54 -0.37 2.15
C GLY A 577 4.69 -1.25 2.62
N ARG A 578 5.20 -1.06 3.85
CA ARG A 578 6.23 -1.93 4.46
C ARG A 578 5.60 -3.15 5.12
N ILE A 579 4.46 -3.00 5.80
CA ILE A 579 3.80 -4.11 6.50
C ILE A 579 3.07 -5.07 5.57
N ILE A 580 2.75 -4.71 4.33
CA ILE A 580 2.05 -5.61 3.42
C ILE A 580 2.98 -6.43 2.51
N ARG A 581 4.29 -6.35 2.76
CA ARG A 581 5.25 -7.20 2.06
C ARG A 581 5.03 -8.65 2.45
N LYS A 582 5.08 -9.53 1.44
CA LYS A 582 5.01 -10.96 1.65
C LYS A 582 6.18 -11.49 2.45
N PHE A 583 5.86 -12.36 3.39
CA PHE A 583 6.79 -13.13 4.18
C PHE A 583 6.14 -14.49 4.52
N GLU A 584 6.94 -15.52 4.76
CA GLU A 584 6.43 -16.84 5.09
C GLU A 584 5.67 -16.82 6.42
N GLY A 585 4.50 -17.47 6.49
CA GLY A 585 3.63 -17.46 7.68
C GLY A 585 2.82 -16.17 7.89
N LYS A 586 2.99 -15.14 7.06
CA LYS A 586 2.30 -13.86 7.21
C LYS A 586 1.01 -13.78 6.38
N GLU A 587 -0.13 -13.86 7.06
CA GLU A 587 -1.45 -13.78 6.42
C GLU A 587 -1.95 -12.34 6.18
N TYR A 588 -1.68 -11.43 7.11
CA TYR A 588 -2.14 -10.04 7.06
C TYR A 588 -1.07 -9.09 7.61
N GLY A 589 -0.99 -7.87 7.05
CA GLY A 589 -0.35 -6.74 7.69
C GLY A 589 -1.35 -5.99 8.59
N TYR A 590 -1.00 -5.70 9.83
CA TYR A 590 -1.92 -5.05 10.77
C TYR A 590 -1.63 -3.56 10.95
N ILE A 591 -2.68 -2.75 10.96
CA ILE A 591 -2.60 -1.30 11.24
C ILE A 591 -3.36 -1.06 12.54
N ILE A 592 -2.63 -0.71 13.60
CA ILE A 592 -3.19 -0.53 14.95
C ILE A 592 -3.35 0.96 15.23
N LEU A 593 -4.58 1.35 15.58
CA LEU A 593 -4.99 2.72 15.91
C LEU A 593 -5.59 2.74 17.32
N PRO A 594 -4.77 2.97 18.36
CA PRO A 594 -5.30 3.11 19.71
C PRO A 594 -5.91 4.50 19.93
N ILE A 595 -7.15 4.52 20.40
CA ILE A 595 -7.92 5.71 20.74
C ILE A 595 -8.49 5.54 22.14
N VAL A 596 -8.50 6.64 22.90
CA VAL A 596 -9.12 6.66 24.24
C VAL A 596 -10.51 7.28 24.09
N VAL A 597 -11.53 6.55 24.57
CA VAL A 597 -12.93 6.99 24.55
C VAL A 597 -13.24 7.66 25.88
N PRO A 598 -13.52 8.98 25.90
CA PRO A 598 -13.76 9.68 27.15
C PRO A 598 -15.02 9.20 27.86
N ALA A 599 -15.02 9.28 29.20
CA ALA A 599 -16.16 8.88 30.01
C ALA A 599 -17.39 9.79 29.75
N GLY A 600 -18.57 9.19 29.57
CA GLY A 600 -19.84 9.93 29.35
C GLY A 600 -20.04 10.50 27.94
N GLU A 601 -19.18 10.15 26.98
CA GLU A 601 -19.40 10.46 25.56
C GLU A 601 -20.48 9.55 24.97
N THR A 602 -21.43 10.14 24.24
CA THR A 602 -22.48 9.39 23.53
C THR A 602 -21.98 8.90 22.18
N ALA A 603 -22.52 7.79 21.68
CA ALA A 603 -22.18 7.23 20.36
C ALA A 603 -22.16 8.29 19.22
N GLU A 604 -23.02 9.30 19.27
CA GLU A 604 -23.11 10.37 18.27
C GLU A 604 -21.98 11.40 18.35
N THR A 605 -21.44 11.67 19.55
CA THR A 605 -20.46 12.73 19.81
C THR A 605 -19.01 12.25 19.77
N ILE A 606 -18.76 10.96 20.03
CA ILE A 606 -17.43 10.34 20.19
C ILE A 606 -16.44 10.76 19.10
N LEU A 607 -16.91 10.95 17.86
CA LEU A 607 -16.05 11.14 16.69
C LEU A 607 -16.05 12.53 16.06
N ASP A 608 -16.80 13.49 16.60
CA ASP A 608 -16.97 14.80 15.95
C ASP A 608 -16.01 15.89 16.45
N ASN A 609 -15.44 15.76 17.66
CA ASN A 609 -14.82 16.92 18.33
C ASN A 609 -13.47 16.69 19.04
N ASN A 610 -12.80 15.55 18.87
CA ASN A 610 -11.54 15.28 19.59
C ASN A 610 -10.34 15.02 18.65
N LYS A 611 -9.23 15.73 18.91
CA LYS A 611 -7.94 15.62 18.20
C LYS A 611 -7.39 14.19 18.18
N SER A 612 -7.77 13.37 19.16
CA SER A 612 -7.37 11.96 19.23
C SER A 612 -7.89 11.12 18.06
N TYR A 613 -9.00 11.50 17.43
CA TYR A 613 -9.58 10.77 16.29
C TYR A 613 -9.08 11.25 14.92
N ASP A 614 -8.36 12.37 14.85
CA ASP A 614 -7.75 12.84 13.60
C ASP A 614 -6.79 11.79 13.01
N VAL A 615 -6.17 10.97 13.87
CA VAL A 615 -5.32 9.84 13.45
C VAL A 615 -6.11 8.87 12.58
N VAL A 616 -7.30 8.48 13.05
CA VAL A 616 -8.17 7.52 12.39
C VAL A 616 -8.56 8.06 11.02
N TRP A 617 -9.00 9.32 10.95
CA TRP A 617 -9.40 9.92 9.69
C TRP A 617 -8.24 10.08 8.70
N GLN A 618 -7.05 10.42 9.16
CA GLN A 618 -5.89 10.56 8.29
C GLN A 618 -5.46 9.22 7.71
N VAL A 619 -5.43 8.16 8.52
CA VAL A 619 -5.07 6.81 8.06
C VAL A 619 -6.11 6.27 7.10
N LEU A 620 -7.41 6.38 7.43
CA LEU A 620 -8.49 5.95 6.55
C LEU A 620 -8.48 6.71 5.21
N ASN A 621 -8.28 8.02 5.22
CA ASN A 621 -8.21 8.81 3.99
C ASN A 621 -6.96 8.47 3.16
N ALA A 622 -5.82 8.20 3.81
CA ALA A 622 -4.62 7.77 3.13
C ALA A 622 -4.83 6.41 2.45
N LEU A 623 -5.40 5.42 3.15
CA LEU A 623 -5.72 4.11 2.57
C LEU A 623 -6.71 4.25 1.41
N ARG A 624 -7.78 5.05 1.57
CA ARG A 624 -8.76 5.32 0.52
C ARG A 624 -8.12 5.90 -0.75
N SER A 625 -7.13 6.77 -0.61
CA SER A 625 -6.49 7.41 -1.77
C SER A 625 -5.64 6.48 -2.63
N VAL A 626 -5.37 5.26 -2.18
CA VAL A 626 -4.43 4.33 -2.84
C VAL A 626 -5.01 2.94 -3.06
N ASP A 627 -5.99 2.51 -2.25
CA ASP A 627 -6.71 1.24 -2.42
C ASP A 627 -8.19 1.49 -2.77
N GLU A 628 -8.53 1.31 -4.03
CA GLU A 628 -9.90 1.41 -4.56
C GLU A 628 -10.84 0.37 -3.93
N ARG A 629 -10.32 -0.78 -3.49
CA ARG A 629 -11.11 -1.82 -2.80
C ARG A 629 -11.51 -1.34 -1.40
N PHE A 630 -10.65 -0.54 -0.76
CA PHE A 630 -10.95 0.06 0.53
C PHE A 630 -12.08 1.07 0.42
N GLU A 631 -12.05 1.93 -0.61
CA GLU A 631 -13.16 2.84 -0.93
C GLU A 631 -14.47 2.07 -1.13
N ALA A 632 -14.44 0.99 -1.93
CA ALA A 632 -15.60 0.13 -2.12
C ALA A 632 -16.10 -0.49 -0.80
N THR A 633 -15.18 -0.89 0.09
CA THR A 633 -15.51 -1.42 1.42
C THR A 633 -16.21 -0.37 2.29
N ILE A 634 -15.73 0.89 2.30
CA ILE A 634 -16.37 1.98 3.03
C ILE A 634 -17.77 2.27 2.50
N ASN A 635 -17.95 2.27 1.18
CA ASN A 635 -19.27 2.51 0.59
C ASN A 635 -20.24 1.35 0.86
N LYS A 636 -19.74 0.11 0.96
CA LYS A 636 -20.54 -1.08 1.34
C LYS A 636 -20.96 -1.08 2.81
N LEU A 637 -20.21 -0.43 3.71
CA LEU A 637 -20.57 -0.37 5.14
C LEU A 637 -21.96 0.26 5.37
N GLU A 638 -22.41 1.17 4.51
CA GLU A 638 -23.77 1.74 4.59
C GLU A 638 -24.87 0.75 4.18
N LEU A 639 -24.51 -0.25 3.38
CA LEU A 639 -25.43 -1.12 2.66
C LEU A 639 -25.48 -2.54 3.23
N ASN A 640 -24.37 -3.02 3.79
CA ASN A 640 -24.26 -4.37 4.32
C ASN A 640 -24.71 -4.45 5.77
N LYS A 641 -25.38 -5.56 6.12
CA LYS A 641 -25.66 -5.90 7.52
C LYS A 641 -24.41 -6.45 8.21
N LYS A 642 -23.52 -7.10 7.45
CA LYS A 642 -22.25 -7.65 7.94
C LYS A 642 -21.11 -6.63 7.87
N LYS A 643 -20.38 -6.53 8.97
CA LYS A 643 -19.17 -5.70 9.08
C LYS A 643 -18.03 -6.28 8.21
N PRO A 644 -17.18 -5.44 7.61
CA PRO A 644 -16.10 -5.88 6.76
C PRO A 644 -14.98 -6.52 7.58
N LYS A 645 -14.32 -7.56 7.05
CA LYS A 645 -13.27 -8.31 7.78
C LYS A 645 -11.96 -7.54 7.94
N ASN A 646 -11.70 -6.57 7.08
CA ASN A 646 -10.46 -5.78 7.02
C ASN A 646 -10.51 -4.52 7.91
N ILE A 647 -11.65 -4.17 8.49
CA ILE A 647 -11.76 -3.09 9.49
C ILE A 647 -12.38 -3.69 10.74
N GLN A 648 -11.66 -3.62 11.85
CA GLN A 648 -12.08 -4.11 13.16
C GLN A 648 -12.09 -2.93 14.14
N VAL A 649 -13.24 -2.72 14.78
CA VAL A 649 -13.38 -1.76 15.87
C VAL A 649 -13.51 -2.61 17.14
N ILE A 650 -12.60 -2.44 18.09
CA ILE A 650 -12.42 -3.33 19.24
C ILE A 650 -12.48 -2.48 20.50
N GLY A 651 -13.41 -2.82 21.39
CA GLY A 651 -13.55 -2.20 22.71
C GLY A 651 -12.57 -2.85 23.69
N VAL A 652 -11.80 -2.02 24.37
CA VAL A 652 -10.77 -2.44 25.31
C VAL A 652 -11.17 -1.95 26.70
N GLY A 653 -11.49 -2.92 27.57
CA GLY A 653 -11.88 -2.69 28.95
C GLY A 653 -10.79 -3.11 29.94
N THR A 654 -11.23 -3.68 31.06
CA THR A 654 -10.35 -4.19 32.13
C THR A 654 -9.37 -5.24 31.61
N ALA A 655 -8.31 -5.47 32.38
CA ALA A 655 -7.34 -6.51 32.09
C ALA A 655 -8.01 -7.90 32.00
N PRO A 656 -7.44 -8.82 31.21
CA PRO A 656 -7.94 -10.18 31.12
C PRO A 656 -7.71 -10.97 32.41
N ASP A 657 -8.58 -11.94 32.68
CA ASP A 657 -8.46 -12.81 33.86
C ASP A 657 -7.19 -13.71 33.83
N ASP A 658 -6.73 -14.11 32.63
CA ASP A 658 -5.47 -14.86 32.42
C ASP A 658 -4.50 -14.04 31.55
N PRO A 659 -3.36 -13.58 32.10
CA PRO A 659 -2.35 -12.81 31.37
C PRO A 659 -1.66 -13.58 30.23
N ASP A 660 -1.64 -14.92 30.27
CA ASP A 660 -0.93 -15.79 29.32
C ASP A 660 -1.84 -16.34 28.21
N PHE A 661 -3.17 -16.24 28.36
CA PHE A 661 -4.19 -16.82 27.47
C PHE A 661 -4.00 -18.30 27.07
N ASN A 662 -3.06 -19.01 27.72
CA ASN A 662 -2.53 -20.32 27.30
C ASN A 662 -2.83 -21.46 28.28
N LYS A 663 -3.46 -21.20 29.44
CA LYS A 663 -3.79 -22.25 30.42
C LYS A 663 -5.26 -22.63 30.36
N ASN A 664 -5.59 -23.56 29.47
CA ASN A 664 -6.84 -24.30 29.53
C ASN A 664 -6.79 -25.40 30.62
N THR A 665 -6.44 -25.04 31.86
CA THR A 665 -6.47 -25.95 33.01
C THR A 665 -7.34 -25.37 34.10
N GLY A 666 -8.53 -25.95 34.24
CA GLY A 666 -9.50 -25.64 35.30
C GLY A 666 -8.97 -26.02 36.69
N THR A 667 -8.15 -25.15 37.26
CA THR A 667 -7.83 -25.13 38.68
C THR A 667 -8.17 -23.78 39.24
N ASP A 668 -9.13 -23.77 40.16
CA ASP A 668 -9.58 -22.63 40.95
C ASP A 668 -8.37 -21.90 41.56
N VAL A 669 -8.12 -20.68 41.09
CA VAL A 669 -7.24 -19.72 41.75
C VAL A 669 -8.14 -18.78 42.56
N GLU A 670 -7.74 -18.54 43.81
CA GLU A 670 -8.44 -17.72 44.80
C GLU A 670 -8.80 -16.32 44.24
N GLU A 671 -10.00 -15.84 44.62
CA GLU A 671 -10.75 -14.70 44.07
C GLU A 671 -9.92 -13.53 43.47
N PRO A 672 -9.94 -13.30 42.14
CA PRO A 672 -9.60 -11.99 41.58
C PRO A 672 -10.79 -11.03 41.77
N MET A 673 -10.52 -9.72 41.77
CA MET A 673 -11.56 -8.68 41.85
C MET A 673 -12.67 -8.99 40.83
N ARG A 674 -13.94 -8.99 41.26
CA ARG A 674 -15.06 -9.13 40.32
C ARG A 674 -14.92 -8.05 39.23
N PRO A 675 -14.82 -8.42 37.93
CA PRO A 675 -14.81 -7.43 36.87
C PRO A 675 -16.08 -6.59 36.99
N TYR A 676 -15.92 -5.27 37.09
CA TYR A 676 -17.05 -4.36 37.09
C TYR A 676 -17.37 -4.03 35.65
N GLN A 677 -18.63 -4.18 35.25
CA GLN A 677 -19.05 -3.88 33.89
C GLN A 677 -19.01 -2.36 33.67
N THR A 678 -18.35 -1.91 32.60
CA THR A 678 -18.25 -0.47 32.29
C THR A 678 -19.46 0.00 31.49
N GLU A 679 -19.70 1.33 31.49
CA GLU A 679 -20.76 1.93 30.67
C GLU A 679 -20.48 1.74 29.17
N LEU A 680 -19.21 1.84 28.76
CA LEU A 680 -18.80 1.59 27.38
C LEU A 680 -19.03 0.15 26.95
N GLU A 681 -18.81 -0.83 27.84
CA GLU A 681 -19.08 -2.24 27.58
C GLU A 681 -20.58 -2.52 27.39
N LEU A 682 -21.44 -1.88 28.20
CA LEU A 682 -22.90 -1.99 28.10
C LEU A 682 -23.44 -1.39 26.80
N GLU A 683 -22.88 -0.27 26.36
CA GLU A 683 -23.31 0.46 25.16
C GLU A 683 -22.45 0.17 23.92
N TRP A 684 -21.58 -0.85 23.99
CA TRP A 684 -20.56 -1.07 22.97
C TRP A 684 -21.13 -1.26 21.56
N GLU A 685 -22.22 -2.01 21.39
CA GLU A 685 -22.83 -2.20 20.08
C GLU A 685 -23.26 -0.88 19.43
N ALA A 686 -23.78 0.06 20.23
CA ALA A 686 -24.20 1.38 19.75
C ALA A 686 -22.98 2.25 19.38
N VAL A 687 -21.95 2.24 20.23
CA VAL A 687 -20.70 2.98 20.00
C VAL A 687 -19.96 2.45 18.77
N GLU A 688 -19.82 1.14 18.65
CA GLU A 688 -19.19 0.48 17.51
C GLU A 688 -19.95 0.80 16.21
N GLY A 689 -21.28 0.71 16.24
CA GLY A 689 -22.14 1.08 15.11
C GLY A 689 -21.98 2.55 14.69
N ALA A 690 -21.89 3.47 15.66
CA ALA A 690 -21.67 4.88 15.38
C ALA A 690 -20.27 5.16 14.81
N ILE A 691 -19.24 4.42 15.24
CA ILE A 691 -17.89 4.51 14.66
C ILE A 691 -17.93 4.14 13.18
N TYR A 692 -18.56 3.03 12.81
CA TYR A 692 -18.74 2.67 11.41
C TYR A 692 -19.56 3.71 10.63
N GLY A 693 -20.66 4.20 11.20
CA GLY A 693 -21.48 5.24 10.57
C GLY A 693 -20.70 6.53 10.28
N LYS A 694 -19.83 6.94 11.20
CA LYS A 694 -18.95 8.10 11.03
C LYS A 694 -17.85 7.87 10.01
N ILE A 695 -17.31 6.65 9.92
CA ILE A 695 -16.37 6.28 8.86
C ILE A 695 -17.02 6.48 7.49
N VAL A 696 -18.25 6.00 7.30
CA VAL A 696 -19.00 6.24 6.07
C VAL A 696 -19.23 7.74 5.84
N GLN A 697 -19.63 8.49 6.88
CA GLN A 697 -19.92 9.92 6.76
C GLN A 697 -18.70 10.77 6.38
N LYS A 698 -17.53 10.50 6.97
CA LYS A 698 -16.30 11.33 6.85
C LYS A 698 -15.40 10.89 5.70
N VAL A 699 -15.39 9.59 5.38
CA VAL A 699 -14.45 8.98 4.42
C VAL A 699 -15.16 8.48 3.16
N GLY A 700 -16.47 8.20 3.23
CA GLY A 700 -17.27 7.82 2.06
C GLY A 700 -17.37 8.94 1.04
N ASP A 701 -17.36 8.57 -0.25
CA ASP A 701 -17.57 9.53 -1.32
C ASP A 701 -19.07 9.64 -1.63
N ARG A 702 -19.60 10.87 -1.66
CA ARG A 702 -21.01 11.12 -2.05
C ARG A 702 -21.17 11.39 -3.56
N ARG A 703 -20.06 11.61 -4.28
CA ARG A 703 -20.03 12.09 -5.67
C ARG A 703 -19.59 11.05 -6.70
N TYR A 704 -19.17 9.85 -6.29
CA TYR A 704 -18.61 8.86 -7.22
C TYR A 704 -19.50 8.48 -8.42
N LEU A 705 -20.83 8.39 -8.23
CA LEU A 705 -21.78 8.15 -9.33
C LEU A 705 -21.99 9.36 -10.24
N GLU A 706 -21.70 10.56 -9.75
CA GLU A 706 -21.83 11.81 -10.52
C GLU A 706 -20.67 11.98 -11.49
N ASP A 707 -19.45 11.56 -11.13
CA ASP A 707 -18.29 11.60 -12.02
C ASP A 707 -18.47 10.65 -13.22
N TRP A 708 -19.09 9.49 -13.00
CA TRP A 708 -19.41 8.53 -14.07
C TRP A 708 -20.48 9.03 -15.04
N SER A 709 -21.40 9.87 -14.58
CA SER A 709 -22.56 10.31 -15.37
C SER A 709 -22.18 11.05 -16.66
N LYS A 710 -21.02 11.73 -16.68
CA LYS A 710 -20.50 12.42 -17.87
C LYS A 710 -19.98 11.45 -18.93
N ASP A 711 -19.18 10.48 -18.52
CA ASP A 711 -18.58 9.51 -19.42
C ASP A 711 -19.66 8.69 -20.12
N VAL A 712 -20.75 8.38 -19.41
CA VAL A 712 -21.85 7.55 -19.91
C VAL A 712 -22.65 8.21 -21.03
N ALA A 713 -22.89 9.52 -20.93
CA ALA A 713 -23.55 10.25 -22.01
C ALA A 713 -22.71 10.25 -23.30
N ASP A 714 -21.39 10.27 -23.17
CA ASP A 714 -20.49 10.14 -24.31
C ASP A 714 -20.45 8.70 -24.84
N ILE A 715 -20.50 7.70 -23.96
CA ILE A 715 -20.55 6.27 -24.31
C ILE A 715 -21.85 5.92 -25.04
N ALA A 716 -23.00 6.31 -24.50
CA ALA A 716 -24.29 6.08 -25.14
C ALA A 716 -24.33 6.72 -26.54
N ARG A 717 -23.77 7.93 -26.68
CA ARG A 717 -23.66 8.60 -27.97
C ARG A 717 -22.78 7.83 -28.95
N ARG A 718 -21.65 7.27 -28.50
CA ARG A 718 -20.76 6.45 -29.32
C ARG A 718 -21.45 5.17 -29.78
N HIS A 719 -22.11 4.44 -28.88
CA HIS A 719 -22.83 3.22 -29.25
C HIS A 719 -23.96 3.48 -30.25
N ILE A 720 -24.74 4.55 -30.05
CA ILE A 720 -25.78 4.96 -31.01
C ILE A 720 -25.15 5.24 -32.37
N GLN A 721 -24.09 6.05 -32.42
CA GLN A 721 -23.38 6.34 -33.67
C GLN A 721 -22.75 5.09 -34.31
N GLY A 722 -22.19 4.19 -33.51
CA GLY A 722 -21.60 2.94 -33.98
C GLY A 722 -22.64 2.03 -34.63
N ILE A 723 -23.81 1.89 -34.01
CA ILE A 723 -24.94 1.14 -34.58
C ILE A 723 -25.42 1.82 -35.87
N GLU A 724 -25.62 3.15 -35.88
CA GLU A 724 -26.02 3.89 -37.09
C GLU A 724 -25.04 3.67 -38.25
N ILE A 725 -23.73 3.78 -38.00
CA ILE A 725 -22.69 3.55 -39.01
C ILE A 725 -22.73 2.12 -39.56
N ILE A 726 -22.91 1.11 -38.70
CA ILE A 726 -23.01 -0.30 -39.13
C ILE A 726 -24.23 -0.53 -40.00
N LEU A 727 -25.37 0.09 -39.67
CA LEU A 727 -26.62 -0.01 -40.43
C LEU A 727 -26.54 0.72 -41.78
N GLU A 728 -25.76 1.80 -41.88
CA GLU A 728 -25.52 2.51 -43.14
C GLU A 728 -24.55 1.77 -44.07
N GLN A 729 -23.52 1.15 -43.51
CA GLN A 729 -22.44 0.54 -44.30
C GLN A 729 -22.75 -0.88 -44.78
N ASN A 730 -23.67 -1.59 -44.12
CA ASN A 730 -23.92 -3.01 -44.40
C ASN A 730 -25.42 -3.30 -44.66
N PRO A 731 -25.79 -3.80 -45.85
CA PRO A 731 -27.19 -4.13 -46.16
C PRO A 731 -27.77 -5.30 -45.36
N ASP A 732 -26.95 -6.28 -44.97
CA ASP A 732 -27.40 -7.47 -44.24
C ASP A 732 -27.70 -7.13 -42.77
N SER A 733 -26.88 -6.27 -42.14
CA SER A 733 -27.15 -5.75 -40.80
C SER A 733 -28.44 -4.93 -40.76
N LYS A 734 -28.73 -4.17 -41.82
CA LYS A 734 -29.98 -3.41 -41.96
C LYS A 734 -31.21 -4.32 -42.05
N SER A 735 -31.13 -5.42 -42.82
CA SER A 735 -32.25 -6.37 -42.90
C SER A 735 -32.52 -7.09 -41.58
N ALA A 736 -31.46 -7.45 -40.83
CA ALA A 736 -31.58 -7.97 -39.48
C ALA A 736 -32.25 -6.96 -38.53
N PHE A 737 -31.81 -5.71 -38.57
CA PHE A 737 -32.36 -4.63 -37.75
C PHE A 737 -33.83 -4.31 -38.08
N GLU A 738 -34.24 -4.33 -39.34
CA GLU A 738 -35.64 -4.13 -39.74
C GLU A 738 -36.56 -5.22 -39.16
N LYS A 739 -36.10 -6.47 -39.10
CA LYS A 739 -36.85 -7.56 -38.43
C LYS A 739 -36.96 -7.32 -36.93
N PHE A 740 -35.88 -6.85 -36.31
CA PHE A 740 -35.88 -6.47 -34.90
C PHE A 740 -36.85 -5.31 -34.61
N LEU A 741 -36.83 -4.26 -35.43
CA LEU A 741 -37.77 -3.14 -35.33
C LEU A 741 -39.23 -3.60 -35.46
N HIS A 742 -39.54 -4.43 -36.44
CA HIS A 742 -40.89 -5.00 -36.58
C HIS A 742 -41.29 -5.85 -35.38
N SER A 743 -40.35 -6.59 -34.79
CA SER A 743 -40.60 -7.33 -33.55
C SER A 743 -40.93 -6.39 -32.39
N LEU A 744 -40.19 -5.28 -32.22
CA LEU A 744 -40.49 -4.26 -31.22
C LEU A 744 -41.86 -3.61 -31.46
N GLN A 745 -42.17 -3.26 -32.71
CA GLN A 745 -43.45 -2.66 -33.08
C GLN A 745 -44.64 -3.59 -32.79
N HIS A 746 -44.48 -4.89 -33.06
CA HIS A 746 -45.48 -5.91 -32.77
C HIS A 746 -45.70 -6.12 -31.27
N ASN A 747 -44.61 -6.15 -30.48
CA ASN A 747 -44.70 -6.44 -29.03
C ASN A 747 -45.01 -5.21 -28.18
N ILE A 748 -44.69 -4.00 -28.64
CA ILE A 748 -44.85 -2.76 -27.86
C ILE A 748 -45.82 -1.79 -28.53
N ASN A 749 -45.44 -1.18 -29.66
CA ASN A 749 -46.26 -0.19 -30.36
C ASN A 749 -45.72 0.09 -31.78
N GLU A 750 -46.61 0.24 -32.77
CA GLU A 750 -46.28 0.68 -34.14
C GLU A 750 -45.59 2.06 -34.20
N SER A 751 -45.70 2.88 -33.16
CA SER A 751 -45.05 4.20 -33.08
C SER A 751 -43.54 4.15 -32.84
N ILE A 752 -42.94 2.98 -32.62
CA ILE A 752 -41.50 2.82 -32.43
C ILE A 752 -40.79 3.03 -33.78
N ASP A 753 -39.87 3.99 -33.81
CA ASP A 753 -39.03 4.31 -34.98
C ASP A 753 -37.61 3.71 -34.85
N ASP A 754 -36.85 3.75 -35.94
CA ASP A 754 -35.47 3.24 -36.01
C ASP A 754 -34.60 3.80 -34.88
N ARG A 755 -34.73 5.11 -34.62
CA ARG A 755 -33.94 5.79 -33.59
C ARG A 755 -34.25 5.26 -32.19
N GLN A 756 -35.52 5.05 -31.87
CA GLN A 756 -35.94 4.47 -30.60
C GLN A 756 -35.45 3.03 -30.44
N ALA A 757 -35.47 2.24 -31.51
CA ALA A 757 -34.92 0.89 -31.49
C ALA A 757 -33.39 0.86 -31.26
N ILE A 758 -32.65 1.80 -31.87
CA ILE A 758 -31.20 1.97 -31.62
C ILE A 758 -30.94 2.43 -30.18
N GLU A 759 -31.74 3.38 -29.67
CA GLU A 759 -31.64 3.84 -28.28
C GLU A 759 -31.90 2.69 -27.28
N MET A 760 -32.87 1.80 -27.55
CA MET A 760 -33.12 0.60 -26.74
C MET A 760 -31.95 -0.39 -26.76
N LEU A 761 -31.30 -0.60 -27.91
CA LEU A 761 -30.09 -1.44 -28.00
C LEU A 761 -28.92 -0.84 -27.23
N ALA A 762 -28.69 0.46 -27.34
CA ALA A 762 -27.65 1.16 -26.59
C ALA A 762 -27.90 1.09 -25.07
N GLN A 763 -29.16 1.23 -24.63
CA GLN A 763 -29.54 1.03 -23.23
C GLN A 763 -29.24 -0.39 -22.76
N HIS A 764 -29.59 -1.41 -23.56
CA HIS A 764 -29.29 -2.80 -23.24
C HIS A 764 -27.78 -3.04 -23.08
N LEU A 765 -26.97 -2.59 -24.03
CA LEU A 765 -25.51 -2.75 -23.99
C LEU A 765 -24.86 -2.12 -22.75
N ILE A 766 -25.38 -0.99 -22.29
CA ILE A 766 -24.86 -0.31 -21.10
C ILE A 766 -25.36 -0.99 -19.82
N THR A 767 -26.63 -1.40 -19.79
CA THR A 767 -27.28 -1.95 -18.59
C THR A 767 -26.90 -3.39 -18.32
N LEU A 768 -26.71 -4.21 -19.35
CA LEU A 768 -26.52 -5.65 -19.20
C LEU A 768 -25.29 -5.99 -18.33
N PRO A 769 -24.09 -5.42 -18.55
CA PRO A 769 -22.93 -5.76 -17.75
C PRO A 769 -23.04 -5.25 -16.31
N ILE A 770 -23.79 -4.16 -16.08
CA ILE A 770 -24.09 -3.64 -14.75
C ILE A 770 -24.98 -4.63 -14.00
N PHE A 771 -26.04 -5.13 -14.65
CA PHE A 771 -26.93 -6.13 -14.04
C PHE A 771 -26.23 -7.48 -13.84
N ASP A 772 -25.39 -7.92 -14.77
CA ASP A 772 -24.55 -9.11 -14.59
C ASP A 772 -23.57 -8.96 -13.42
N ALA A 773 -22.98 -7.77 -13.26
CA ALA A 773 -22.12 -7.46 -12.12
C ALA A 773 -22.87 -7.47 -10.78
N LEU A 774 -24.11 -6.97 -10.74
CA LEU A 774 -24.93 -6.88 -9.51
C LEU A 774 -25.61 -8.22 -9.15
N PHE A 775 -25.97 -9.02 -10.15
CA PHE A 775 -26.85 -10.19 -10.02
C PHE A 775 -26.33 -11.44 -10.76
N GLY A 776 -25.04 -11.53 -11.05
CA GLY A 776 -24.44 -12.64 -11.79
C GLY A 776 -24.72 -14.02 -11.18
N ASP A 777 -24.91 -14.10 -9.86
CA ASP A 777 -25.29 -15.33 -9.15
C ASP A 777 -26.67 -15.88 -9.57
N TYR A 778 -27.58 -15.00 -10.02
CA TYR A 778 -28.98 -15.34 -10.34
C TYR A 778 -29.17 -15.80 -11.79
N GLY A 779 -28.14 -15.74 -12.64
CA GLY A 779 -28.25 -16.13 -14.05
C GLY A 779 -29.28 -15.32 -14.85
N PHE A 780 -29.67 -14.13 -14.37
CA PHE A 780 -30.72 -13.28 -14.94
C PHE A 780 -30.54 -13.06 -16.45
N VAL A 781 -29.33 -12.69 -16.87
CA VAL A 781 -28.99 -12.42 -18.27
C VAL A 781 -29.27 -13.61 -19.19
N LYS A 782 -29.08 -14.84 -18.71
CA LYS A 782 -29.25 -16.05 -19.52
C LYS A 782 -30.73 -16.47 -19.64
N ASN A 783 -31.53 -16.15 -18.63
CA ASN A 783 -32.89 -16.65 -18.52
C ASN A 783 -33.95 -15.61 -18.93
N ASN A 784 -33.60 -14.32 -18.95
CA ASN A 784 -34.54 -13.28 -19.34
C ASN A 784 -34.80 -13.28 -20.86
N PRO A 785 -36.07 -13.43 -21.32
CA PRO A 785 -36.38 -13.57 -22.73
C PRO A 785 -36.11 -12.31 -23.55
N VAL A 786 -36.31 -11.12 -22.98
CA VAL A 786 -36.03 -9.84 -23.65
C VAL A 786 -34.53 -9.66 -23.80
N SER A 787 -33.76 -9.95 -22.76
CA SER A 787 -32.29 -9.91 -22.79
C SER A 787 -31.74 -10.86 -23.86
N SER A 788 -32.25 -12.09 -23.93
CA SER A 788 -31.84 -13.07 -24.94
C SER A 788 -32.13 -12.59 -26.38
N ALA A 789 -33.28 -11.95 -26.61
CA ALA A 789 -33.62 -11.40 -27.91
C ALA A 789 -32.72 -10.21 -28.30
N MET A 790 -32.38 -9.34 -27.35
CA MET A 790 -31.45 -8.22 -27.56
C MET A 790 -30.02 -8.71 -27.86
N GLU A 791 -29.56 -9.76 -27.18
CA GLU A 791 -28.24 -10.35 -27.44
C GLU A 791 -28.15 -11.00 -28.83
N GLN A 792 -29.23 -11.58 -29.35
CA GLN A 792 -29.26 -12.15 -30.69
C GLN A 792 -28.98 -11.09 -31.76
N ILE A 793 -29.64 -9.93 -31.68
CA ILE A 793 -29.42 -8.85 -32.64
C ILE A 793 -28.02 -8.23 -32.47
N ILE A 794 -27.51 -8.10 -31.24
CA ILE A 794 -26.14 -7.63 -31.00
C ILE A 794 -25.10 -8.59 -31.59
N ALA A 795 -25.31 -9.90 -31.46
CA ALA A 795 -24.43 -10.90 -32.06
C ALA A 795 -24.40 -10.81 -33.59
N GLU A 796 -25.55 -10.53 -34.22
CA GLU A 796 -25.63 -10.28 -35.67
C GLU A 796 -24.90 -9.00 -36.09
N LEU A 797 -25.03 -7.91 -35.31
CA LEU A 797 -24.30 -6.65 -35.55
C LEU A 797 -22.78 -6.78 -35.30
N SER A 798 -22.38 -7.61 -34.33
CA SER A 798 -20.97 -7.74 -33.91
C SER A 798 -20.08 -8.37 -34.98
N GLN A 799 -20.64 -9.17 -35.88
CA GLN A 799 -19.93 -9.73 -37.03
C GLN A 799 -19.34 -8.66 -37.97
N TYR A 800 -19.75 -7.40 -37.82
CA TYR A 800 -19.36 -6.27 -38.66
C TYR A 800 -18.53 -5.19 -37.94
N GLY A 801 -17.93 -5.52 -36.79
CA GLY A 801 -16.88 -4.68 -36.16
C GLY A 801 -17.27 -3.92 -34.89
N PHE A 802 -18.39 -4.28 -34.25
CA PHE A 802 -18.92 -3.62 -33.05
C PHE A 802 -18.12 -3.85 -31.75
N GLU A 803 -17.29 -4.90 -31.68
CA GLU A 803 -16.60 -5.34 -30.44
C GLU A 803 -15.57 -4.34 -29.86
N LYS A 804 -15.05 -3.40 -30.64
CA LYS A 804 -13.93 -2.53 -30.20
C LYS A 804 -14.31 -1.56 -29.08
N GLU A 805 -15.57 -1.15 -28.99
CA GLU A 805 -16.01 -0.14 -28.00
C GLU A 805 -16.24 -0.73 -26.60
N GLN A 806 -16.55 -2.03 -26.47
CA GLN A 806 -16.79 -2.66 -25.17
C GLN A 806 -15.53 -2.71 -24.28
N LYS A 807 -14.33 -2.78 -24.87
CA LYS A 807 -13.06 -2.86 -24.11
C LYS A 807 -12.70 -1.58 -23.36
N GLU A 808 -13.12 -0.41 -23.84
CA GLU A 808 -12.87 0.86 -23.15
C GLU A 808 -13.65 0.96 -21.82
N LEU A 809 -14.73 0.19 -21.69
CA LEU A 809 -15.66 0.20 -20.56
C LEU A 809 -15.35 -0.85 -19.51
N GLN A 810 -14.41 -1.76 -19.79
CA GLN A 810 -14.04 -2.83 -18.87
C GLN A 810 -13.65 -2.30 -17.48
N PRO A 811 -12.85 -1.23 -17.32
CA PRO A 811 -12.53 -0.68 -16.00
C PRO A 811 -13.77 -0.20 -15.22
N PHE A 812 -14.77 0.34 -15.93
CA PHE A 812 -16.03 0.76 -15.33
C PHE A 812 -16.83 -0.46 -14.82
N TYR A 813 -16.97 -1.50 -15.66
CA TYR A 813 -17.69 -2.71 -15.27
C TYR A 813 -17.00 -3.47 -14.14
N ASP A 814 -15.67 -3.53 -14.16
CA ASP A 814 -14.87 -4.13 -13.08
C ASP A 814 -15.08 -3.37 -11.77
N SER A 815 -15.21 -2.04 -11.82
CA SER A 815 -15.53 -1.21 -10.64
C SER A 815 -16.94 -1.50 -10.10
N VAL A 816 -17.95 -1.61 -10.98
CA VAL A 816 -19.31 -1.97 -10.56
C VAL A 816 -19.34 -3.37 -9.95
N ARG A 817 -18.67 -4.35 -10.57
CA ARG A 817 -18.56 -5.73 -10.07
C ARG A 817 -17.89 -5.76 -8.71
N LEU A 818 -16.72 -5.13 -8.56
CA LEU A 818 -16.01 -5.03 -7.29
C LEU A 818 -16.89 -4.43 -6.17
N ARG A 819 -17.75 -3.45 -6.51
CA ARG A 819 -18.65 -2.79 -5.57
C ARG A 819 -19.92 -3.59 -5.26
N ALA A 820 -20.39 -4.41 -6.20
CA ALA A 820 -21.52 -5.31 -6.02
C ALA A 820 -21.16 -6.59 -5.26
N GLU A 821 -19.94 -7.07 -5.47
CA GLU A 821 -19.42 -8.32 -4.92
C GLU A 821 -19.42 -8.29 -3.39
N GLY A 822 -20.05 -9.28 -2.76
CA GLY A 822 -20.15 -9.35 -1.29
C GLY A 822 -21.24 -8.46 -0.66
N ILE A 823 -22.15 -7.88 -1.46
CA ILE A 823 -23.40 -7.34 -0.92
C ILE A 823 -24.35 -8.49 -0.62
N ASP A 824 -24.74 -8.61 0.66
CA ASP A 824 -25.41 -9.80 1.20
C ASP A 824 -26.93 -9.68 1.28
N ASN A 825 -27.52 -8.58 0.80
CA ASN A 825 -28.95 -8.35 0.92
C ASN A 825 -29.57 -7.66 -0.31
N ALA A 826 -30.79 -8.06 -0.66
CA ALA A 826 -31.51 -7.56 -1.85
C ALA A 826 -31.86 -6.06 -1.75
N GLN A 827 -32.15 -5.56 -0.54
CA GLN A 827 -32.48 -4.14 -0.31
C GLN A 827 -31.31 -3.21 -0.65
N ALA A 828 -30.09 -3.60 -0.30
CA ALA A 828 -28.87 -2.88 -0.67
C ALA A 828 -28.64 -2.84 -2.17
N LYS A 829 -28.80 -3.99 -2.86
CA LYS A 829 -28.71 -4.07 -4.32
C LYS A 829 -29.76 -3.15 -4.98
N GLN A 830 -30.98 -3.10 -4.43
CA GLN A 830 -32.03 -2.18 -4.88
C GLN A 830 -31.64 -0.71 -4.69
N LYS A 831 -31.08 -0.33 -3.54
CA LYS A 831 -30.62 1.04 -3.28
C LYS A 831 -29.52 1.46 -4.26
N ILE A 832 -28.63 0.53 -4.64
CA ILE A 832 -27.62 0.76 -5.69
C ILE A 832 -28.30 0.98 -7.05
N ILE A 833 -29.28 0.15 -7.43
CA ILE A 833 -30.04 0.34 -8.68
C ILE A 833 -30.71 1.72 -8.71
N ILE A 834 -31.37 2.12 -7.62
CA ILE A 834 -32.04 3.44 -7.54
C ILE A 834 -31.02 4.56 -7.71
N THR A 835 -29.86 4.45 -7.05
CA THR A 835 -28.83 5.50 -7.13
C THR A 835 -28.18 5.54 -8.53
N LEU A 836 -27.97 4.38 -9.16
CA LEU A 836 -27.58 4.27 -10.57
C LEU A 836 -28.64 4.90 -11.46
N TYR A 837 -29.93 4.62 -11.25
CA TYR A 837 -31.01 5.26 -12.01
C TYR A 837 -30.97 6.78 -11.93
N ASP A 838 -30.99 7.32 -10.71
CA ASP A 838 -31.08 8.76 -10.46
C ASP A 838 -29.88 9.54 -11.01
N LYS A 839 -28.68 8.95 -10.96
CA LYS A 839 -27.43 9.64 -11.33
C LYS A 839 -26.91 9.26 -12.72
N PHE A 840 -26.94 7.98 -13.06
CA PHE A 840 -26.32 7.42 -14.26
C PHE A 840 -27.29 7.43 -15.45
N PHE A 841 -28.49 6.86 -15.30
CA PHE A 841 -29.46 6.73 -16.40
C PHE A 841 -30.19 8.03 -16.72
N ALA A 842 -30.54 8.83 -15.70
CA ALA A 842 -31.13 10.16 -15.90
C ALA A 842 -30.23 11.12 -16.69
N THR A 843 -28.90 10.96 -16.56
CA THR A 843 -27.92 11.79 -17.25
C THR A 843 -27.59 11.29 -18.65
N GLY A 844 -27.35 9.97 -18.82
CA GLY A 844 -26.97 9.37 -20.09
C GLY A 844 -28.10 9.30 -21.12
N PHE A 845 -29.34 9.14 -20.69
CA PHE A 845 -30.52 8.94 -21.55
C PHE A 845 -31.63 9.96 -21.31
N LYS A 846 -31.24 11.21 -21.03
CA LYS A 846 -32.15 12.30 -20.63
C LYS A 846 -33.44 12.42 -21.46
N SER A 847 -33.37 12.28 -22.80
CA SER A 847 -34.54 12.32 -23.69
C SER A 847 -35.56 11.20 -23.44
N THR A 848 -35.09 10.00 -23.08
CA THR A 848 -35.95 8.85 -22.75
C THR A 848 -36.53 9.03 -21.35
N THR A 849 -35.70 9.44 -20.39
CA THR A 849 -36.09 9.61 -18.99
C THR A 849 -37.11 10.72 -18.79
N GLU A 850 -36.95 11.86 -19.47
CA GLU A 850 -37.90 12.98 -19.47
C GLU A 850 -39.25 12.62 -20.12
N ARG A 851 -39.25 11.71 -21.09
CA ARG A 851 -40.46 11.29 -21.82
C ARG A 851 -41.30 10.26 -21.05
N LEU A 852 -40.65 9.37 -20.30
CA LEU A 852 -41.30 8.18 -19.73
C LEU A 852 -41.40 8.18 -18.20
N GLY A 853 -40.61 8.99 -17.49
CA GLY A 853 -40.71 9.25 -16.05
C GLY A 853 -40.99 8.01 -15.17
N ILE A 854 -39.95 7.29 -14.74
CA ILE A 854 -40.12 6.17 -13.79
C ILE A 854 -40.51 6.73 -12.41
N VAL A 855 -41.68 6.31 -11.90
CA VAL A 855 -42.21 6.73 -10.59
C VAL A 855 -42.01 5.61 -9.57
N PHE A 856 -41.25 5.89 -8.52
CA PHE A 856 -41.19 5.02 -7.34
C PHE A 856 -42.40 5.28 -6.45
N THR A 857 -43.32 4.31 -6.39
CA THR A 857 -44.54 4.44 -5.58
C THR A 857 -44.20 4.19 -4.11
N PRO A 858 -44.62 5.06 -3.16
CA PRO A 858 -44.35 4.86 -1.73
C PRO A 858 -44.87 3.51 -1.22
N VAL A 859 -44.05 2.81 -0.44
CA VAL A 859 -44.34 1.44 0.02
C VAL A 859 -45.60 1.39 0.87
N GLU A 860 -45.87 2.44 1.65
CA GLU A 860 -47.05 2.55 2.51
C GLU A 860 -48.35 2.55 1.70
N VAL A 861 -48.33 3.19 0.52
CA VAL A 861 -49.48 3.24 -0.40
C VAL A 861 -49.69 1.86 -1.02
N VAL A 862 -48.62 1.22 -1.47
CA VAL A 862 -48.67 -0.12 -2.06
C VAL A 862 -49.20 -1.14 -1.04
N ASP A 863 -48.65 -1.15 0.17
CA ASP A 863 -49.07 -2.04 1.26
C ASP A 863 -50.54 -1.84 1.63
N PHE A 864 -51.00 -0.59 1.68
CA PHE A 864 -52.40 -0.28 1.93
C PHE A 864 -53.30 -0.91 0.86
N ILE A 865 -52.96 -0.75 -0.42
CA ILE A 865 -53.73 -1.29 -1.54
C ILE A 865 -53.72 -2.83 -1.50
N VAL A 866 -52.55 -3.46 -1.38
CA VAL A 866 -52.42 -4.93 -1.35
C VAL A 866 -53.27 -5.53 -0.23
N ARG A 867 -53.19 -4.97 0.99
CA ARG A 867 -54.00 -5.43 2.13
C ARG A 867 -55.49 -5.18 1.92
N SER A 868 -55.85 -4.02 1.36
CA SER A 868 -57.24 -3.69 1.07
C SER A 868 -57.87 -4.64 0.05
N VAL A 869 -57.10 -5.04 -0.97
CA VAL A 869 -57.55 -6.02 -1.97
C VAL A 869 -57.83 -7.38 -1.31
N ASP A 870 -56.96 -7.87 -0.41
CA ASP A 870 -57.23 -9.12 0.32
C ASP A 870 -58.50 -9.03 1.18
N VAL A 871 -58.71 -7.90 1.87
CA VAL A 871 -59.92 -7.66 2.66
C VAL A 871 -61.17 -7.68 1.78
N VAL A 872 -61.12 -7.03 0.61
CA VAL A 872 -62.24 -7.02 -0.35
C VAL A 872 -62.52 -8.43 -0.88
N LEU A 873 -61.48 -9.19 -1.24
CA LEU A 873 -61.61 -10.59 -1.68
C LEU A 873 -62.29 -11.46 -0.63
N ARG A 874 -61.89 -11.33 0.64
CA ARG A 874 -62.47 -12.10 1.75
C ARG A 874 -63.94 -11.74 1.96
N ARG A 875 -64.24 -10.44 1.99
CA ARG A 875 -65.58 -9.93 2.33
C ARG A 875 -66.61 -10.18 1.24
N HIS A 876 -66.23 -10.00 -0.03
CA HIS A 876 -67.18 -9.97 -1.14
C HIS A 876 -67.17 -11.23 -2.00
N PHE A 877 -66.07 -11.97 -2.02
CA PHE A 877 -65.88 -13.11 -2.93
C PHE A 877 -65.58 -14.43 -2.21
N GLY A 878 -65.42 -14.41 -0.88
CA GLY A 878 -65.04 -15.60 -0.11
C GLY A 878 -63.68 -16.18 -0.51
N LYS A 879 -62.80 -15.35 -1.10
CA LYS A 879 -61.47 -15.72 -1.56
C LYS A 879 -60.41 -14.86 -0.87
N THR A 880 -59.14 -15.20 -1.06
CA THR A 880 -57.97 -14.44 -0.60
C THR A 880 -57.03 -14.20 -1.78
N LEU A 881 -56.05 -13.32 -1.61
CA LEU A 881 -54.95 -13.15 -2.58
C LEU A 881 -54.21 -14.46 -2.84
N ALA A 882 -54.15 -15.37 -1.86
CA ALA A 882 -53.51 -16.67 -1.98
C ALA A 882 -54.39 -17.74 -2.66
N SER A 883 -55.70 -17.52 -2.81
CA SER A 883 -56.63 -18.53 -3.33
C SER A 883 -56.31 -18.94 -4.76
N GLU A 884 -56.59 -20.20 -5.10
CA GLU A 884 -56.42 -20.72 -6.45
C GLU A 884 -57.34 -20.03 -7.47
N ASN A 885 -56.84 -19.84 -8.69
CA ASN A 885 -57.53 -19.16 -9.79
C ASN A 885 -57.88 -17.70 -9.45
N VAL A 886 -57.01 -17.00 -8.71
CA VAL A 886 -57.11 -15.56 -8.47
C VAL A 886 -55.88 -14.90 -9.06
N HIS A 887 -55.98 -14.49 -10.32
CA HIS A 887 -54.87 -13.86 -11.03
C HIS A 887 -54.75 -12.39 -10.64
N ILE A 888 -53.52 -11.97 -10.37
CA ILE A 888 -53.16 -10.60 -9.99
C ILE A 888 -52.33 -10.04 -11.15
N LEU A 889 -52.78 -8.93 -11.71
CA LEU A 889 -52.12 -8.26 -12.83
C LEU A 889 -51.75 -6.85 -12.41
N ASP A 890 -50.47 -6.52 -12.56
CA ASP A 890 -49.98 -5.15 -12.53
C ASP A 890 -49.65 -4.70 -13.97
N PRO A 891 -50.55 -3.93 -14.63
CA PRO A 891 -50.38 -3.57 -16.03
C PRO A 891 -49.29 -2.52 -16.26
N PHE A 892 -48.80 -1.85 -15.21
CA PHE A 892 -47.82 -0.78 -15.28
C PHE A 892 -46.82 -0.93 -14.12
N THR A 893 -46.06 -2.01 -14.14
CA THR A 893 -45.39 -2.46 -12.93
C THR A 893 -44.23 -1.57 -12.49
N GLY A 894 -43.70 -0.75 -13.39
CA GLY A 894 -42.58 0.13 -13.11
C GLY A 894 -41.40 -0.69 -12.62
N THR A 895 -41.08 -0.57 -11.33
CA THR A 895 -39.97 -1.26 -10.67
C THR A 895 -40.38 -2.59 -10.01
N GLY A 896 -41.61 -3.07 -10.24
CA GLY A 896 -42.12 -4.33 -9.67
C GLY A 896 -42.65 -4.20 -8.24
N THR A 897 -42.92 -2.98 -7.75
CA THR A 897 -43.21 -2.75 -6.33
C THR A 897 -44.50 -3.44 -5.88
N PHE A 898 -45.59 -3.39 -6.65
CA PHE A 898 -46.84 -4.08 -6.26
C PHE A 898 -46.69 -5.60 -6.18
N ILE A 899 -45.96 -6.21 -7.12
CA ILE A 899 -45.73 -7.65 -7.14
C ILE A 899 -44.84 -8.08 -5.98
N THR A 900 -43.73 -7.38 -5.74
CA THR A 900 -42.82 -7.68 -4.62
C THR A 900 -43.50 -7.51 -3.26
N ARG A 901 -44.34 -6.47 -3.06
CA ARG A 901 -45.11 -6.30 -1.83
C ARG A 901 -46.22 -7.34 -1.68
N THR A 902 -46.81 -7.79 -2.78
CA THR A 902 -47.74 -8.92 -2.77
C THR A 902 -47.06 -10.21 -2.32
N LEU A 903 -45.87 -10.52 -2.82
CA LEU A 903 -45.07 -11.69 -2.38
C LEU A 903 -44.72 -11.60 -0.89
N ASN A 904 -44.27 -10.44 -0.41
CA ASN A 904 -44.01 -10.20 1.00
C ASN A 904 -45.27 -10.37 1.87
N TYR A 905 -46.42 -9.91 1.39
CA TYR A 905 -47.68 -10.12 2.09
C TYR A 905 -48.06 -11.60 2.16
N LEU A 906 -47.93 -12.34 1.05
CA LEU A 906 -48.13 -13.80 1.02
C LEU A 906 -47.16 -14.52 1.97
N LYS A 907 -45.88 -14.12 2.00
CA LYS A 907 -44.90 -14.62 2.96
C LYS A 907 -45.36 -14.40 4.40
N SER A 908 -45.87 -13.20 4.72
CA SER A 908 -46.42 -12.93 6.05
C SER A 908 -47.62 -13.80 6.43
N LEU A 909 -48.45 -14.20 5.46
CA LEU A 909 -49.55 -15.16 5.67
C LEU A 909 -49.00 -16.58 5.89
N MET A 910 -47.95 -16.95 5.15
CA MET A 910 -47.27 -18.24 5.32
C MET A 910 -46.62 -18.36 6.70
N ASP A 911 -45.97 -17.29 7.18
CA ASP A 911 -45.33 -17.26 8.51
C ASP A 911 -46.36 -17.35 9.65
N LYS A 912 -47.60 -16.91 9.41
CA LYS A 912 -48.74 -17.08 10.32
C LYS A 912 -49.42 -18.46 10.20
N GLY A 913 -48.98 -19.30 9.26
CA GLY A 913 -49.59 -20.60 8.98
C GLY A 913 -50.95 -20.52 8.26
N GLU A 914 -51.30 -19.38 7.67
CA GLU A 914 -52.57 -19.21 6.92
C GLU A 914 -52.51 -19.81 5.52
N ILE A 915 -51.32 -19.92 4.92
CA ILE A 915 -51.10 -20.48 3.57
C ILE A 915 -49.87 -21.38 3.55
N SER A 916 -49.79 -22.25 2.54
CA SER A 916 -48.63 -23.12 2.34
C SER A 916 -47.58 -22.46 1.43
N TYR A 917 -46.34 -22.93 1.51
CA TYR A 917 -45.29 -22.55 0.56
C TYR A 917 -45.68 -22.90 -0.89
N THR A 918 -46.40 -24.01 -1.10
CA THR A 918 -46.92 -24.41 -2.42
C THR A 918 -47.91 -23.40 -3.00
N ASP A 919 -48.71 -22.72 -2.17
CA ASP A 919 -49.61 -21.66 -2.63
C ASP A 919 -48.83 -20.44 -3.14
N LEU A 920 -47.76 -20.07 -2.44
CA LEU A 920 -46.90 -18.95 -2.81
C LEU A 920 -46.17 -19.24 -4.13
N VAL A 921 -45.63 -20.46 -4.30
CA VAL A 921 -44.97 -20.86 -5.56
C VAL A 921 -45.96 -20.88 -6.72
N ARG A 922 -47.18 -21.39 -6.53
CA ARG A 922 -48.23 -21.33 -7.56
C ARG A 922 -48.56 -19.89 -7.95
N LYS A 923 -48.69 -18.99 -6.96
CA LYS A 923 -48.91 -17.57 -7.23
C LYS A 923 -47.80 -16.98 -8.09
N TYR A 924 -46.56 -17.17 -7.68
CA TYR A 924 -45.39 -16.68 -8.40
C TYR A 924 -45.31 -17.23 -9.83
N THR A 925 -45.46 -18.54 -10.02
CA THR A 925 -45.21 -19.19 -11.32
C THR A 925 -46.38 -19.15 -12.31
N GLN A 926 -47.61 -18.89 -11.86
CA GLN A 926 -48.82 -19.06 -12.70
C GLN A 926 -49.87 -17.95 -12.57
N GLU A 927 -49.90 -17.20 -11.46
CA GLU A 927 -51.03 -16.31 -11.15
C GLU A 927 -50.66 -14.86 -10.83
N LEU A 928 -49.38 -14.52 -10.84
CA LEU A 928 -48.88 -13.14 -10.79
C LEU A 928 -48.43 -12.73 -12.19
N HIS A 929 -48.90 -11.57 -12.64
CA HIS A 929 -48.63 -11.03 -13.96
C HIS A 929 -48.19 -9.58 -13.86
N ALA A 930 -47.21 -9.17 -14.65
CA ALA A 930 -46.69 -7.82 -14.65
C ALA A 930 -46.31 -7.39 -16.07
N ASN A 931 -46.71 -6.17 -16.46
CA ASN A 931 -46.39 -5.59 -17.75
C ASN A 931 -45.61 -4.29 -17.58
N GLU A 932 -44.67 -4.04 -18.48
CA GLU A 932 -43.89 -2.81 -18.52
C GLU A 932 -43.47 -2.48 -19.96
N ILE A 933 -43.46 -1.20 -20.30
CA ILE A 933 -43.10 -0.69 -21.63
C ILE A 933 -41.66 -0.20 -21.70
N VAL A 934 -41.12 0.31 -20.58
CA VAL A 934 -39.77 0.85 -20.50
C VAL A 934 -38.79 -0.29 -20.21
N LEU A 935 -37.83 -0.54 -21.12
CA LEU A 935 -36.86 -1.64 -21.01
C LEU A 935 -36.12 -1.66 -19.66
N LEU A 936 -35.66 -0.50 -19.20
CA LEU A 936 -34.96 -0.40 -17.93
C LEU A 936 -35.86 -0.75 -16.74
N SER A 937 -37.08 -0.21 -16.71
CA SER A 937 -38.09 -0.56 -15.69
C SER A 937 -38.37 -2.06 -15.71
N TYR A 938 -38.52 -2.65 -16.90
CA TYR A 938 -38.75 -4.07 -17.07
C TYR A 938 -37.63 -4.92 -16.44
N TYR A 939 -36.36 -4.61 -16.72
CA TYR A 939 -35.24 -5.32 -16.09
C TYR A 939 -35.22 -5.16 -14.57
N ILE A 940 -35.46 -3.95 -14.06
CA ILE A 940 -35.52 -3.69 -12.62
C ILE A 940 -36.67 -4.48 -11.97
N ALA A 941 -37.85 -4.49 -12.58
CA ALA A 941 -39.01 -5.22 -12.08
C ALA A 941 -38.76 -6.72 -12.03
N ALA A 942 -38.27 -7.31 -13.14
CA ALA A 942 -37.98 -8.74 -13.21
C ALA A 942 -36.99 -9.15 -12.13
N ILE A 943 -35.86 -8.45 -12.02
CA ILE A 943 -34.84 -8.72 -11.00
C ILE A 943 -35.40 -8.57 -9.59
N ASN A 944 -36.17 -7.51 -9.30
CA ASN A 944 -36.72 -7.30 -7.96
C ASN A 944 -37.71 -8.40 -7.56
N ILE A 945 -38.58 -8.81 -8.49
CA ILE A 945 -39.58 -9.85 -8.26
C ILE A 945 -38.89 -11.19 -8.01
N GLU A 946 -37.90 -11.54 -8.84
CA GLU A 946 -37.11 -12.77 -8.72
C GLU A 946 -36.27 -12.79 -7.43
N ALA A 947 -35.60 -11.69 -7.10
CA ALA A 947 -34.78 -11.60 -5.89
C ALA A 947 -35.61 -11.73 -4.60
N VAL A 948 -36.80 -11.11 -4.55
CA VAL A 948 -37.71 -11.24 -3.40
C VAL A 948 -38.25 -12.68 -3.30
N PHE A 949 -38.56 -13.31 -4.42
CA PHE A 949 -38.97 -14.71 -4.41
C PHE A 949 -37.84 -15.64 -3.96
N ASP A 950 -36.61 -15.42 -4.40
CA ASP A 950 -35.45 -16.22 -4.02
C ASP A 950 -35.14 -16.13 -2.51
N ASP A 951 -35.24 -14.93 -1.92
CA ASP A 951 -35.13 -14.73 -0.47
C ASP A 951 -36.22 -15.51 0.30
N ILE A 952 -37.43 -15.60 -0.26
CA ILE A 952 -38.52 -16.44 0.28
C ILE A 952 -38.25 -17.94 0.06
N ASN A 953 -37.56 -18.29 -1.02
CA ASN A 953 -37.28 -19.65 -1.49
C ASN A 953 -36.18 -20.35 -0.67
N GLY A 954 -35.26 -19.59 -0.07
CA GLY A 954 -34.13 -20.11 0.72
C GLY A 954 -33.16 -20.92 -0.15
N ASP A 955 -32.68 -22.07 0.36
CA ASP A 955 -31.66 -22.89 -0.31
C ASP A 955 -32.15 -23.68 -1.56
N LYS A 956 -33.37 -23.43 -2.03
CA LYS A 956 -33.94 -24.11 -3.19
C LYS A 956 -33.44 -23.48 -4.49
N PRO A 957 -33.38 -24.25 -5.60
CA PRO A 957 -32.89 -23.72 -6.86
C PRO A 957 -33.71 -22.53 -7.34
N TYR A 958 -33.00 -21.51 -7.82
CA TYR A 958 -33.54 -20.30 -8.42
C TYR A 958 -34.55 -20.63 -9.52
N LYS A 959 -35.63 -19.83 -9.59
CA LYS A 959 -36.64 -19.89 -10.65
C LYS A 959 -36.90 -18.49 -11.19
N PRO A 960 -36.85 -18.27 -12.51
CA PRO A 960 -37.19 -16.99 -13.12
C PRO A 960 -38.70 -16.72 -13.03
N PHE A 961 -39.07 -15.43 -13.10
CA PHE A 961 -40.46 -14.95 -12.99
C PHE A 961 -41.24 -15.10 -14.29
#